data_AF-A0ABD4W5T0-F1
#
_entry.id   AF-A0ABD4W5T0-F1
#
_cell.length_a   1.000
_cell.length_b   1.000
_cell.length_c   1.000
_cell.angle_alpha   90.00
_cell.angle_beta   90.00
_cell.angle_gamma   90.00
#
_symmetry.space_group_name_H-M   'P 1'
#
loop_
_entity.id
_entity.type
_entity.pdbx_description
1 polymer ?
#
loop_
_entity_poly.entity_id
_entity_poly.type
_entity_poly.pdbx_seq_one_letter_code
_entity_poly.pdbx_strand_id
1 'polypeptide(L)'
;MKIRKPLAALLATSTMAALAATSGAATALAIENPTVTVHLDQTGCTENTNNTNCQITHGSTGFLYGLTDDGVSSDTTLNGLSLDSNSVLVGKSPDGVQHPNGDVLNTTDQWKRNGGGEIQVYMKEAYKNFPYVAYGDGGMDGDYVPKLKEMVTKFNTKYPDLKDDIVWIPFNEPDISDANYYNLTNYNSKYDSVRTKFFEDWNKAVEAIRSVYPQARIGGPNNSAYSDRFYRDFFQNAKEHGTVPDVVTWHELGSGFGSYLSNFQKWKTLEKDVLSDYAPPENTGLKQGQTIKVSINEYAWKDQNGKAIEQVKPGRLLQYVARFEKTGAQGALPYWYPAGDLDWLVTKNNQVTGSYWLYYWYGLMKGDLLKVDLPDENGKPQVLASYNKDSNQTQILLGGSNESSYSTTLNLSALPDKYPNGAHVTIYATDSTAPANLSNVSVNVPAASDGPYVVAEQDLSIANGQASLPLNNLKGDSAYYAVIAPATSQGKVSNSTVEAEYARRNGTAKVTYGNASGYSGTGYVEGADATASSDFFVDSKKNGYNEVMLRYSAPKADGQNAKRTVTLKINPNENSARNDAQELTLQLPETKDANTWQTAKVRIYMPLGLNQITVEGYGTQGMLIDSVSTASADDSSVTRYEAEDSSNTFNGSAKASADNNASNSRIVGNVGNGANNWFQFNKVTVPEDGNYTLTIGYAQWEYTANNTWQIVNRWADMSVNGETSKHLVFANTRGWSNFWTTSVRVNLKKGENTIRFGNANTGTASESGKASGWAPNFDYIQVAPTVDSSSVKYTTADGSEIKSITSLTAKANCLKDGVLTLTEGDSVDVEVNIKPINATDATLVWASSDSSVATAEEQEDADGIATQSVKLVDSRTIHALKAGETTFTVTPAVNAENGVSATFKVIVTAKEPEPVSADKSKLQAAVDEAGKLDEKDYTVDSWKVFTGQLESAKKVLADENATQDDVDSALKTLKDAQSGLVKADSGSTGGSTSGGSSAGNTGNTGNIGNTGNTGSGGSHDASAASTGAANGNDSANGGQLGLVSTGAGIALVAGVAALLAVAGAVIAVLRRRNAI
;
A
#
# COMPACT_ATOMS: atom_id res chain seq x y z
N MET A 1 51.59 22.81 8.10
CA MET A 1 52.68 22.16 7.35
C MET A 1 52.68 20.67 7.69
N LYS A 2 52.58 19.79 6.69
CA LYS A 2 52.58 18.29 6.71
C LYS A 2 51.36 17.63 7.39
N ILE A 3 50.22 17.38 6.73
CA ILE A 3 49.87 16.38 5.69
C ILE A 3 50.21 14.93 6.07
N ARG A 4 49.15 14.11 6.24
CA ARG A 4 48.96 12.77 5.60
C ARG A 4 47.55 12.21 5.88
N LYS A 5 46.77 11.99 4.81
CA LYS A 5 45.66 11.02 4.70
C LYS A 5 46.24 9.61 4.45
N PRO A 6 45.47 8.53 4.64
CA PRO A 6 44.93 7.77 3.48
C PRO A 6 43.44 7.36 3.70
N LEU A 7 42.51 7.49 2.76
CA LEU A 7 42.20 6.63 1.59
C LEU A 7 42.24 5.11 1.87
N ALA A 8 41.06 4.51 2.08
CA ALA A 8 40.76 3.11 1.80
C ALA A 8 39.25 2.96 1.51
N ALA A 9 38.85 3.34 0.30
CA ALA A 9 37.56 3.04 -0.31
C ALA A 9 37.82 2.87 -1.81
N LEU A 10 37.93 1.63 -2.27
CA LEU A 10 37.69 1.12 -3.64
C LEU A 10 38.28 -0.29 -3.73
N LEU A 11 37.44 -1.31 -3.97
CA LEU A 11 37.67 -2.50 -4.81
C LEU A 11 36.72 -3.63 -4.41
N ALA A 12 35.52 -3.63 -5.00
CA ALA A 12 34.71 -4.84 -5.18
C ALA A 12 33.66 -4.64 -6.29
N THR A 13 34.08 -4.22 -7.49
CA THR A 13 33.25 -4.25 -8.69
C THR A 13 34.13 -4.46 -9.91
N SER A 14 34.24 -5.71 -10.36
CA SER A 14 34.33 -6.13 -11.78
C SER A 14 34.95 -7.53 -11.86
N THR A 15 34.17 -8.53 -12.26
CA THR A 15 34.52 -9.56 -13.28
C THR A 15 33.44 -10.65 -13.27
N MET A 16 32.45 -10.55 -14.16
CA MET A 16 31.82 -11.70 -14.83
C MET A 16 31.21 -11.23 -16.13
N ALA A 17 32.03 -11.15 -17.18
CA ALA A 17 31.64 -11.37 -18.57
C ALA A 17 32.91 -11.37 -19.43
N ALA A 18 33.01 -12.36 -20.33
CA ALA A 18 34.01 -12.55 -21.38
C ALA A 18 35.40 -13.06 -20.97
N LEU A 19 35.57 -14.38 -20.98
CA LEU A 19 36.76 -14.99 -21.59
C LEU A 19 36.36 -16.29 -22.30
N ALA A 20 36.01 -16.17 -23.58
CA ALA A 20 36.00 -17.29 -24.51
C ALA A 20 37.28 -17.21 -25.36
N ALA A 21 37.97 -18.36 -25.46
CA ALA A 21 39.10 -18.67 -26.33
C ALA A 21 40.47 -18.03 -25.99
N THR A 22 41.35 -18.79 -25.33
CA THR A 22 42.55 -19.42 -25.95
C THR A 22 43.24 -20.40 -24.98
N SER A 23 43.25 -21.67 -25.37
CA SER A 23 44.21 -22.76 -25.05
C SER A 23 45.02 -22.74 -23.74
N GLY A 24 44.70 -23.68 -22.85
CA GLY A 24 45.55 -24.11 -21.74
C GLY A 24 44.76 -24.97 -20.76
N ALA A 25 44.56 -26.25 -21.09
CA ALA A 25 43.80 -27.20 -20.26
C ALA A 25 44.51 -27.47 -18.92
N ALA A 26 44.18 -26.68 -17.91
CA ALA A 26 44.15 -27.15 -16.54
C ALA A 26 42.68 -27.42 -16.20
N THR A 27 42.29 -28.69 -16.15
CA THR A 27 40.98 -29.11 -15.65
C THR A 27 40.87 -28.69 -14.18
N ALA A 28 40.35 -27.49 -13.92
CA ALA A 28 39.78 -27.17 -12.63
C ALA A 28 38.61 -28.13 -12.42
N LEU A 29 38.76 -29.08 -11.49
CA LEU A 29 37.63 -29.88 -11.02
C LEU A 29 36.60 -28.88 -10.50
N ALA A 30 35.45 -28.77 -11.18
CA ALA A 30 34.33 -27.99 -10.69
C ALA A 30 33.92 -28.60 -9.34
N ILE A 31 34.03 -27.82 -8.27
CA ILE A 31 33.48 -28.22 -6.97
C ILE A 31 31.96 -28.21 -7.16
N GLU A 32 31.34 -29.39 -7.21
CA GLU A 32 29.89 -29.51 -7.22
C GLU A 32 29.35 -29.09 -5.85
N ASN A 33 28.60 -27.99 -5.81
CA ASN A 33 27.93 -27.53 -4.60
C ASN A 33 26.84 -28.54 -4.18
N PRO A 34 26.61 -28.77 -2.88
CA PRO A 34 25.45 -29.52 -2.42
C PRO A 34 24.17 -28.86 -2.95
N THR A 35 23.28 -29.67 -3.53
CA THR A 35 22.06 -29.20 -4.16
C THR A 35 20.86 -29.40 -3.23
N VAL A 36 20.03 -28.36 -3.09
CA VAL A 36 18.70 -28.44 -2.48
C VAL A 36 17.66 -28.25 -3.57
N THR A 37 16.66 -29.13 -3.63
CA THR A 37 15.59 -29.03 -4.63
C THR A 37 14.27 -28.64 -3.97
N VAL A 38 13.63 -27.59 -4.48
CA VAL A 38 12.26 -27.19 -4.12
C VAL A 38 11.33 -27.57 -5.27
N HIS A 39 10.27 -28.31 -4.96
CA HIS A 39 9.30 -28.78 -5.95
C HIS A 39 8.10 -27.84 -6.03
N LEU A 40 7.90 -27.23 -7.20
CA LEU A 40 6.89 -26.17 -7.40
C LEU A 40 5.51 -26.68 -7.83
N ASP A 41 5.42 -27.96 -8.20
CA ASP A 41 4.18 -28.63 -8.61
C ASP A 41 3.20 -28.88 -7.44
N GLN A 42 3.65 -28.60 -6.20
CA GLN A 42 2.92 -28.81 -4.95
C GLN A 42 2.57 -30.28 -4.70
N THR A 43 3.19 -31.21 -5.42
CA THR A 43 3.01 -32.64 -5.21
C THR A 43 3.95 -33.16 -4.12
N GLY A 44 3.52 -34.19 -3.41
CA GLY A 44 4.36 -34.86 -2.41
C GLY A 44 4.67 -34.03 -1.16
N CYS A 45 3.97 -32.92 -0.90
CA CYS A 45 4.18 -32.13 0.32
C CYS A 45 4.08 -33.01 1.58
N THR A 46 3.15 -33.98 1.60
CA THR A 46 2.94 -34.96 2.68
C THR A 46 4.01 -36.05 2.80
N GLU A 47 4.83 -36.28 1.76
CA GLU A 47 5.79 -37.39 1.75
C GLU A 47 6.90 -37.21 2.78
N ASN A 48 7.29 -35.95 3.01
CA ASN A 48 8.40 -35.58 3.88
C ASN A 48 7.94 -34.61 4.99
N THR A 49 6.65 -34.55 5.34
CA THR A 49 6.13 -33.68 6.40
C THR A 49 5.11 -34.43 7.25
N ASN A 50 5.10 -34.15 8.56
CA ASN A 50 4.00 -34.55 9.45
C ASN A 50 2.93 -33.46 9.53
N ASN A 51 3.14 -32.29 8.94
CA ASN A 51 2.11 -31.27 8.76
C ASN A 51 1.19 -31.68 7.59
N THR A 52 0.18 -32.49 7.90
CA THR A 52 -0.71 -33.11 6.90
C THR A 52 -1.59 -32.15 6.12
N ASN A 53 -1.70 -30.90 6.57
CA ASN A 53 -2.49 -29.87 5.88
C ASN A 53 -1.65 -29.15 4.81
N CYS A 54 -0.32 -29.36 4.80
CA CYS A 54 0.62 -28.69 3.91
C CYS A 54 0.41 -27.18 3.82
N GLN A 55 0.04 -26.54 4.93
CA GLN A 55 -0.06 -25.08 5.04
C GLN A 55 1.08 -24.58 5.93
N ILE A 56 1.61 -23.41 5.61
CA ILE A 56 2.50 -22.74 6.54
C ILE A 56 1.73 -22.32 7.79
N THR A 57 2.32 -22.54 8.97
CA THR A 57 1.64 -22.37 10.25
C THR A 57 2.17 -21.22 11.07
N HIS A 58 3.41 -20.77 10.85
CA HIS A 58 4.10 -19.80 11.72
C HIS A 58 4.33 -20.31 13.15
N GLY A 59 4.27 -21.62 13.38
CA GLY A 59 4.31 -22.22 14.71
C GLY A 59 5.56 -21.89 15.52
N SER A 60 6.68 -21.53 14.88
CA SER A 60 7.91 -21.13 15.58
C SER A 60 7.91 -19.68 16.07
N THR A 61 6.92 -18.86 15.71
CA THR A 61 6.83 -17.48 16.18
C THR A 61 6.28 -17.46 17.60
N GLY A 62 7.17 -17.68 18.56
CA GLY A 62 6.81 -17.66 19.98
C GLY A 62 7.93 -17.24 20.90
N PHE A 63 7.54 -16.79 22.09
CA PHE A 63 8.43 -16.06 22.99
C PHE A 63 8.14 -16.40 24.46
N LEU A 64 9.15 -16.90 25.18
CA LEU A 64 9.10 -17.04 26.64
C LEU A 64 9.65 -15.77 27.29
N TYR A 65 8.79 -14.99 27.95
CA TYR A 65 9.13 -13.66 28.49
C TYR A 65 9.61 -12.63 27.44
N GLY A 66 9.34 -12.85 26.16
CA GLY A 66 9.59 -11.85 25.12
C GLY A 66 8.81 -10.54 25.35
N LEU A 67 7.70 -10.61 26.09
CA LEU A 67 6.92 -9.45 26.56
C LEU A 67 6.99 -9.33 28.08
N THR A 68 6.88 -8.10 28.59
CA THR A 68 6.98 -7.80 30.02
C THR A 68 5.80 -7.02 30.55
N ASP A 69 5.58 -5.87 29.95
CA ASP A 69 4.56 -4.89 30.29
C ASP A 69 4.01 -4.35 28.98
N ASP A 70 2.80 -3.80 29.05
CA ASP A 70 2.15 -3.22 27.89
C ASP A 70 3.03 -2.16 27.20
N GLY A 71 3.38 -2.39 25.92
CA GLY A 71 4.24 -1.51 25.13
C GLY A 71 5.74 -1.81 25.24
N VAL A 72 6.13 -2.94 25.86
CA VAL A 72 7.52 -3.44 25.89
C VAL A 72 7.57 -4.95 25.56
N SER A 73 7.93 -5.36 24.34
CA SER A 73 8.36 -4.52 23.20
C SER A 73 7.22 -3.69 22.57
N SER A 74 7.52 -2.82 21.60
CA SER A 74 6.49 -2.01 20.95
C SER A 74 5.53 -2.86 20.10
N ASP A 75 4.30 -2.36 19.96
CA ASP A 75 3.32 -2.89 19.03
C ASP A 75 3.82 -2.93 17.58
N THR A 76 4.63 -1.95 17.14
CA THR A 76 5.25 -1.97 15.80
C THR A 76 6.12 -3.20 15.59
N THR A 77 6.93 -3.58 16.58
CA THR A 77 7.78 -4.77 16.48
C THR A 77 6.98 -6.07 16.54
N LEU A 78 5.84 -6.09 17.24
CA LEU A 78 4.95 -7.26 17.21
C LEU A 78 4.23 -7.37 15.86
N ASN A 79 3.72 -6.25 15.35
CA ASN A 79 3.07 -6.18 14.04
C ASN A 79 3.99 -6.70 12.94
N GLY A 80 5.29 -6.37 12.93
CA GLY A 80 6.19 -6.85 11.88
C GLY A 80 6.33 -8.37 11.84
N LEU A 81 6.14 -9.06 12.97
CA LEU A 81 6.19 -10.52 13.03
C LEU A 81 4.95 -11.21 12.44
N SER A 82 3.91 -10.44 12.12
CA SER A 82 2.65 -10.94 11.52
C SER A 82 2.05 -12.10 12.32
N LEU A 83 1.88 -11.88 13.63
CA LEU A 83 1.35 -12.87 14.55
C LEU A 83 -0.02 -13.40 14.10
N ASP A 84 -0.27 -14.66 14.41
CA ASP A 84 -1.52 -15.35 14.12
C ASP A 84 -1.92 -16.34 15.24
N SER A 85 -2.97 -17.12 15.00
CA SER A 85 -3.50 -18.11 15.95
C SER A 85 -2.50 -19.20 16.36
N ASN A 86 -1.43 -19.43 15.58
CA ASN A 86 -0.40 -20.40 15.88
C ASN A 86 0.83 -19.79 16.54
N SER A 87 0.94 -18.46 16.60
CA SER A 87 1.95 -17.79 17.40
C SER A 87 1.69 -18.06 18.89
N VAL A 88 2.75 -18.12 19.70
CA VAL A 88 2.62 -18.46 21.13
C VAL A 88 3.38 -17.51 22.05
N LEU A 89 2.71 -17.02 23.10
CA LEU A 89 3.35 -16.31 24.20
C LEU A 89 3.45 -17.24 25.39
N VAL A 90 4.64 -17.35 25.98
CA VAL A 90 4.85 -18.06 27.24
C VAL A 90 5.21 -17.04 28.31
N GLY A 91 4.46 -17.03 29.41
CA GLY A 91 4.65 -16.07 30.49
C GLY A 91 4.34 -16.66 31.85
N LYS A 92 4.60 -15.87 32.90
CA LYS A 92 4.37 -16.34 34.27
C LYS A 92 2.90 -16.28 34.64
N SER A 93 2.55 -17.20 35.54
CA SER A 93 1.24 -17.23 36.18
C SER A 93 0.85 -15.90 36.85
N PRO A 94 -0.47 -15.60 36.94
CA PRO A 94 -0.98 -14.47 37.70
C PRO A 94 -0.36 -14.37 39.10
N ASP A 95 0.24 -13.23 39.39
CA ASP A 95 0.97 -12.93 40.64
C ASP A 95 2.17 -13.84 40.92
N GLY A 96 2.71 -14.50 39.89
CA GLY A 96 3.95 -15.28 39.97
C GLY A 96 5.12 -14.43 40.49
N VAL A 97 6.02 -15.06 41.24
CA VAL A 97 7.08 -14.37 42.01
C VAL A 97 8.51 -14.80 41.61
N GLN A 98 8.64 -15.71 40.64
CA GLN A 98 9.94 -16.14 40.11
C GLN A 98 10.66 -15.02 39.36
N HIS A 99 9.91 -14.13 38.71
CA HIS A 99 10.41 -13.01 37.92
C HIS A 99 9.56 -11.75 38.21
N PRO A 100 10.15 -10.54 38.15
CA PRO A 100 9.43 -9.30 38.48
C PRO A 100 8.41 -8.87 37.42
N ASN A 101 8.49 -9.39 36.20
CA ASN A 101 7.68 -8.99 35.04
C ASN A 101 7.24 -10.21 34.23
N GLY A 102 6.59 -10.00 33.07
CA GLY A 102 6.12 -11.09 32.20
C GLY A 102 4.87 -11.81 32.72
N ASP A 103 4.15 -11.18 33.65
CA ASP A 103 2.86 -11.68 34.12
C ASP A 103 1.86 -11.69 32.98
N VAL A 104 1.18 -12.82 32.76
CA VAL A 104 0.17 -12.91 31.71
C VAL A 104 -0.98 -11.92 31.91
N LEU A 105 -1.22 -11.44 33.13
CA LEU A 105 -2.17 -10.36 33.37
C LEU A 105 -1.74 -9.01 32.78
N ASN A 106 -0.45 -8.81 32.49
CA ASN A 106 0.09 -7.56 31.96
C ASN A 106 0.42 -7.63 30.46
N THR A 107 0.54 -8.84 29.90
CA THR A 107 0.96 -9.05 28.50
C THR A 107 -0.17 -9.49 27.57
N THR A 108 -1.26 -10.05 28.12
CA THR A 108 -2.38 -10.60 27.32
C THR A 108 -3.01 -9.59 26.37
N ASP A 109 -3.29 -8.36 26.84
CA ASP A 109 -3.94 -7.34 26.02
C ASP A 109 -3.08 -6.94 24.82
N GLN A 110 -1.77 -6.79 25.02
CA GLN A 110 -0.82 -6.49 23.95
C GLN A 110 -0.67 -7.65 22.98
N TRP A 111 -0.53 -8.86 23.49
CA TRP A 111 -0.41 -10.04 22.64
C TRP A 111 -1.62 -10.17 21.71
N LYS A 112 -2.83 -10.09 22.26
CA LYS A 112 -4.08 -10.29 21.52
C LYS A 112 -4.35 -9.19 20.50
N ARG A 113 -4.14 -7.92 20.84
CA ARG A 113 -4.40 -6.81 19.90
C ARG A 113 -3.43 -6.78 18.71
N ASN A 114 -2.27 -7.43 18.80
CA ASN A 114 -1.32 -7.58 17.69
C ASN A 114 -1.52 -8.90 16.91
N GLY A 115 -2.63 -9.62 17.13
CA GLY A 115 -2.96 -10.86 16.41
C GLY A 115 -2.43 -12.14 17.05
N GLY A 116 -1.86 -12.06 18.26
CA GLY A 116 -1.26 -13.18 18.97
C GLY A 116 -2.26 -14.31 19.31
N GLY A 117 -1.83 -15.54 19.04
CA GLY A 117 -2.58 -16.77 19.29
C GLY A 117 -2.54 -17.24 20.75
N GLU A 118 -2.09 -18.47 20.95
CA GLU A 118 -2.11 -19.17 22.24
C GLU A 118 -1.25 -18.47 23.31
N ILE A 119 -1.70 -18.51 24.56
CA ILE A 119 -0.93 -18.05 25.72
C ILE A 119 -0.69 -19.24 26.65
N GLN A 120 0.58 -19.55 26.91
CA GLN A 120 1.01 -20.62 27.79
C GLN A 120 1.48 -20.03 29.13
N VAL A 121 1.03 -20.65 30.23
CA VAL A 121 1.23 -20.11 31.57
C VAL A 121 2.06 -21.07 32.42
N TYR A 122 3.28 -20.66 32.76
CA TYR A 122 4.14 -21.41 33.69
C TYR A 122 3.67 -21.21 35.13
N MET A 123 3.04 -22.25 35.70
CA MET A 123 2.41 -22.16 37.02
C MET A 123 3.36 -22.43 38.19
N LYS A 124 4.52 -23.09 37.94
CA LYS A 124 5.53 -23.29 38.99
C LYS A 124 6.23 -22.01 39.41
N GLU A 125 6.11 -20.95 38.61
CA GLU A 125 6.66 -19.63 38.89
C GLU A 125 5.92 -18.86 40.00
N ALA A 126 4.93 -19.51 40.62
CA ALA A 126 4.38 -19.15 41.92
C ALA A 126 5.41 -19.19 43.07
N TYR A 127 6.52 -19.89 42.86
CA TYR A 127 7.65 -19.97 43.77
C TYR A 127 8.80 -19.07 43.28
N LYS A 128 9.65 -18.60 44.20
CA LYS A 128 10.65 -17.56 43.94
C LYS A 128 11.96 -18.06 43.32
N ASN A 129 12.34 -19.32 43.55
CA ASN A 129 13.67 -19.82 43.18
C ASN A 129 13.63 -20.74 41.95
N PHE A 130 14.72 -20.73 41.18
CA PHE A 130 15.01 -21.71 40.15
C PHE A 130 16.40 -22.33 40.45
N PRO A 131 16.53 -23.66 40.68
CA PRO A 131 15.48 -24.68 40.71
C PRO A 131 14.35 -24.38 41.71
N TYR A 132 13.12 -24.81 41.37
CA TYR A 132 11.92 -24.64 42.18
C TYR A 132 12.07 -25.36 43.52
N VAL A 133 11.66 -24.68 44.59
CA VAL A 133 11.71 -25.23 45.95
C VAL A 133 10.68 -26.33 46.16
N ALA A 134 10.90 -27.15 47.19
CA ALA A 134 9.90 -28.10 47.65
C ALA A 134 8.63 -27.39 48.09
N TYR A 135 7.49 -28.11 48.07
CA TYR A 135 6.24 -27.58 48.59
C TYR A 135 6.37 -27.15 50.05
N GLY A 136 5.64 -26.10 50.42
CA GLY A 136 5.51 -25.61 51.78
C GLY A 136 4.63 -26.51 52.65
N ASP A 137 4.11 -25.92 53.73
CA ASP A 137 3.33 -26.63 54.74
C ASP A 137 2.11 -27.33 54.13
N GLY A 138 1.94 -28.62 54.45
CA GLY A 138 0.86 -29.45 53.90
C GLY A 138 1.12 -29.99 52.49
N GLY A 139 2.31 -29.79 51.92
CA GLY A 139 2.73 -30.40 50.66
C GLY A 139 1.88 -29.93 49.46
N MET A 140 1.71 -30.81 48.48
CA MET A 140 0.94 -30.53 47.27
C MET A 140 -0.48 -30.00 47.58
N ASP A 141 -1.19 -30.62 48.52
CA ASP A 141 -2.58 -30.29 48.84
C ASP A 141 -2.73 -29.01 49.67
N GLY A 142 -1.78 -28.76 50.58
CA GLY A 142 -1.80 -27.59 51.47
C GLY A 142 -1.24 -26.32 50.85
N ASP A 143 -0.33 -26.44 49.87
CA ASP A 143 0.41 -25.31 49.31
C ASP A 143 0.12 -25.10 47.81
N TYR A 144 0.42 -26.10 46.96
CA TYR A 144 0.40 -25.86 45.51
C TYR A 144 -1.00 -25.89 44.89
N VAL A 145 -1.86 -26.82 45.30
CA VAL A 145 -3.25 -26.92 44.82
C VAL A 145 -4.03 -25.61 45.03
N PRO A 146 -4.00 -24.94 46.20
CA PRO A 146 -4.62 -23.63 46.38
C PRO A 146 -4.11 -22.57 45.41
N LYS A 147 -2.78 -22.50 45.19
CA LYS A 147 -2.15 -21.55 44.26
C LYS A 147 -2.60 -21.77 42.82
N LEU A 148 -2.64 -23.03 42.37
CA LEU A 148 -3.13 -23.39 41.02
C LEU A 148 -4.56 -22.87 40.80
N LYS A 149 -5.45 -23.10 41.77
CA LYS A 149 -6.85 -22.65 41.69
C LYS A 149 -6.97 -21.14 41.66
N GLU A 150 -6.16 -20.45 42.46
CA GLU A 150 -6.15 -18.98 42.53
C GLU A 150 -5.71 -18.36 41.19
N MET A 151 -4.64 -18.87 40.58
CA MET A 151 -4.15 -18.38 39.28
C MET A 151 -5.21 -18.48 38.19
N VAL A 152 -5.82 -19.67 38.05
CA VAL A 152 -6.88 -19.92 37.05
C VAL A 152 -8.07 -19.01 37.30
N THR A 153 -8.48 -18.86 38.57
CA THR A 153 -9.61 -17.98 38.95
C THR A 153 -9.32 -16.53 38.59
N LYS A 154 -8.14 -16.01 38.93
CA LYS A 154 -7.75 -14.62 38.65
C LYS A 154 -7.74 -14.31 37.16
N PHE A 155 -7.08 -15.15 36.36
CA PHE A 155 -7.06 -14.97 34.91
C PHE A 155 -8.47 -15.01 34.33
N ASN A 156 -9.25 -16.04 34.67
CA ASN A 156 -10.61 -16.23 34.15
C ASN A 156 -11.59 -15.12 34.59
N THR A 157 -11.28 -14.43 35.69
CA THR A 157 -12.04 -13.26 36.16
C THR A 157 -11.70 -12.01 35.35
N LYS A 158 -10.41 -11.79 35.06
CA LYS A 158 -9.97 -10.62 34.28
C LYS A 158 -10.31 -10.75 32.79
N TYR A 159 -10.13 -11.95 32.22
CA TYR A 159 -10.29 -12.23 30.79
C TYR A 159 -11.31 -13.36 30.55
N PRO A 160 -12.60 -13.12 30.81
CA PRO A 160 -13.60 -14.17 30.73
C PRO A 160 -13.79 -14.74 29.31
N ASP A 161 -13.46 -13.97 28.28
CA ASP A 161 -13.62 -14.35 26.87
C ASP A 161 -12.37 -15.03 26.28
N LEU A 162 -11.25 -15.08 27.02
CA LEU A 162 -9.98 -15.65 26.55
C LEU A 162 -9.60 -16.96 27.25
N LYS A 163 -10.51 -17.55 28.05
CA LYS A 163 -10.21 -18.75 28.85
C LYS A 163 -9.76 -19.95 28.00
N ASP A 164 -10.26 -20.04 26.78
CA ASP A 164 -9.97 -21.13 25.84
C ASP A 164 -8.64 -20.94 25.09
N ASP A 165 -8.09 -19.73 25.10
CA ASP A 165 -6.80 -19.40 24.50
C ASP A 165 -5.62 -19.74 25.42
N ILE A 166 -5.90 -20.13 26.67
CA ILE A 166 -4.89 -20.40 27.69
C ILE A 166 -4.57 -21.88 27.78
N VAL A 167 -3.27 -22.18 27.79
CA VAL A 167 -2.73 -23.49 28.16
C VAL A 167 -2.00 -23.36 29.49
N TRP A 168 -2.53 -24.02 30.51
CA TRP A 168 -1.95 -24.04 31.85
C TRP A 168 -0.86 -25.10 31.91
N ILE A 169 0.37 -24.71 32.27
CA ILE A 169 1.53 -25.59 32.37
C ILE A 169 1.89 -25.77 33.85
N PRO A 170 1.44 -26.87 34.49
CA PRO A 170 1.55 -26.99 35.94
C PRO A 170 2.98 -27.27 36.42
N PHE A 171 3.87 -27.71 35.55
CA PHE A 171 5.26 -28.03 35.90
C PHE A 171 6.17 -27.52 34.79
N ASN A 172 7.30 -26.92 35.15
CA ASN A 172 8.34 -26.52 34.21
C ASN A 172 9.65 -27.23 34.58
N GLU A 173 10.27 -27.90 33.63
CA GLU A 173 11.50 -28.69 33.79
C GLU A 173 11.55 -29.54 35.07
N PRO A 174 10.50 -30.34 35.37
CA PRO A 174 10.46 -31.11 36.62
C PRO A 174 11.60 -32.15 36.71
N ASP A 175 12.25 -32.47 35.60
CA ASP A 175 13.33 -33.44 35.53
C ASP A 175 14.69 -32.93 36.03
N ILE A 176 14.95 -31.64 35.93
CA ILE A 176 16.24 -31.04 36.32
C ILE A 176 16.10 -29.86 37.29
N SER A 177 14.94 -29.21 37.34
CA SER A 177 14.76 -27.89 37.96
C SER A 177 13.67 -27.86 39.04
N ASP A 178 13.21 -29.01 39.57
CA ASP A 178 12.24 -29.06 40.68
C ASP A 178 12.73 -29.94 41.84
N ALA A 179 12.85 -29.36 43.03
CA ALA A 179 13.32 -30.05 44.24
C ALA A 179 12.41 -31.21 44.69
N ASN A 180 11.15 -31.24 44.25
CA ASN A 180 10.22 -32.33 44.55
C ASN A 180 10.48 -33.59 43.70
N TYR A 181 11.18 -33.46 42.57
CA TYR A 181 11.30 -34.51 41.55
C TYR A 181 12.73 -34.73 41.04
N TYR A 182 13.74 -34.38 41.83
CA TYR A 182 15.14 -34.57 41.46
C TYR A 182 15.42 -36.00 40.97
N ASN A 183 16.06 -36.14 39.80
CA ASN A 183 16.29 -37.40 39.06
C ASN A 183 15.07 -37.99 38.30
N LEU A 184 14.05 -37.20 37.97
CA LEU A 184 12.83 -37.70 37.31
C LEU A 184 13.09 -38.54 36.04
N THR A 185 14.12 -38.20 35.26
CA THR A 185 14.50 -38.90 34.02
C THR A 185 15.81 -39.68 34.14
N ASN A 186 16.37 -39.79 35.35
CA ASN A 186 17.58 -40.56 35.63
C ASN A 186 17.21 -41.97 36.10
N TYR A 187 17.41 -42.96 35.23
CA TYR A 187 16.99 -44.36 35.38
C TYR A 187 17.85 -45.17 36.38
N ASN A 188 18.03 -44.64 37.58
CA ASN A 188 18.67 -45.31 38.71
C ASN A 188 17.63 -45.96 39.64
N SER A 189 18.06 -46.52 40.77
CA SER A 189 17.18 -47.21 41.73
C SER A 189 16.10 -46.32 42.38
N LYS A 190 16.16 -44.99 42.25
CA LYS A 190 15.16 -44.04 42.74
C LYS A 190 14.10 -43.67 41.69
N TYR A 191 14.34 -43.95 40.40
CA TYR A 191 13.48 -43.54 39.29
C TYR A 191 12.00 -43.85 39.54
N ASP A 192 11.67 -45.10 39.87
CA ASP A 192 10.28 -45.53 40.04
C ASP A 192 9.57 -44.75 41.17
N SER A 193 10.23 -44.51 42.30
CA SER A 193 9.65 -43.75 43.41
C SER A 193 9.42 -42.27 43.08
N VAL A 194 10.37 -41.64 42.38
CA VAL A 194 10.29 -40.22 42.00
C VAL A 194 9.25 -40.01 40.91
N ARG A 195 9.24 -40.86 39.88
CA ARG A 195 8.25 -40.84 38.80
C ARG A 195 6.84 -41.05 39.34
N THR A 196 6.64 -42.01 40.23
CA THR A 196 5.32 -42.27 40.83
C THR A 196 4.81 -41.05 41.58
N LYS A 197 5.66 -40.42 42.41
CA LYS A 197 5.30 -39.17 43.10
C LYS A 197 4.94 -38.05 42.11
N PHE A 198 5.70 -37.87 41.04
CA PHE A 198 5.39 -36.87 40.01
C PHE A 198 4.03 -37.14 39.35
N PHE A 199 3.71 -38.39 39.05
CA PHE A 199 2.43 -38.78 38.45
C PHE A 199 1.24 -38.50 39.37
N GLU A 200 1.37 -38.78 40.66
CA GLU A 200 0.36 -38.43 41.67
C GLU A 200 0.14 -36.91 41.75
N ASP A 201 1.22 -36.13 41.80
CA ASP A 201 1.14 -34.67 41.85
C ASP A 201 0.64 -34.06 40.53
N TRP A 202 1.00 -34.64 39.37
CA TRP A 202 0.45 -34.27 38.06
C TRP A 202 -1.07 -34.40 38.05
N ASN A 203 -1.59 -35.56 38.50
CA ASN A 203 -3.01 -35.81 38.52
C ASN A 203 -3.75 -34.78 39.41
N LYS A 204 -3.23 -34.53 40.61
CA LYS A 204 -3.76 -33.52 41.53
C LYS A 204 -3.74 -32.11 40.94
N ALA A 205 -2.69 -31.74 40.22
CA ALA A 205 -2.59 -30.42 39.60
C ALA A 205 -3.68 -30.23 38.52
N VAL A 206 -3.84 -31.22 37.64
CA VAL A 206 -4.86 -31.19 36.57
C VAL A 206 -6.27 -31.14 37.15
N GLU A 207 -6.56 -31.97 38.15
CA GLU A 207 -7.84 -31.96 38.86
C GLU A 207 -8.11 -30.60 39.53
N ALA A 208 -7.10 -30.00 40.16
CA ALA A 208 -7.24 -28.68 40.79
C ALA A 208 -7.59 -27.60 39.77
N ILE A 209 -6.88 -27.53 38.64
CA ILE A 209 -7.13 -26.57 37.56
C ILE A 209 -8.54 -26.79 36.98
N ARG A 210 -8.89 -28.03 36.65
CA ARG A 210 -10.20 -28.36 36.06
C ARG A 210 -11.36 -28.24 37.04
N SER A 211 -11.11 -28.24 38.35
CA SER A 211 -12.14 -27.93 39.35
C SER A 211 -12.59 -26.46 39.31
N VAL A 212 -11.73 -25.56 38.82
CA VAL A 212 -12.07 -24.15 38.59
C VAL A 212 -12.65 -23.96 37.20
N TYR A 213 -12.04 -24.56 36.19
CA TYR A 213 -12.50 -24.50 34.81
C TYR A 213 -12.39 -25.87 34.13
N PRO A 214 -13.49 -26.65 34.03
CA PRO A 214 -13.44 -28.03 33.50
C PRO A 214 -12.83 -28.16 32.10
N GLN A 215 -13.04 -27.16 31.24
CA GLN A 215 -12.51 -27.11 29.88
C GLN A 215 -11.09 -26.53 29.78
N ALA A 216 -10.44 -26.21 30.90
CA ALA A 216 -9.08 -25.71 30.92
C ALA A 216 -8.14 -26.63 30.13
N ARG A 217 -7.40 -26.04 29.19
CA ARG A 217 -6.39 -26.73 28.41
C ARG A 217 -5.11 -26.84 29.23
N ILE A 218 -4.53 -28.03 29.24
CA ILE A 218 -3.34 -28.36 30.03
C ILE A 218 -2.16 -28.62 29.10
N GLY A 219 -0.99 -28.08 29.43
CA GLY A 219 0.29 -28.38 28.79
C GLY A 219 1.20 -29.18 29.72
N GLY A 220 1.93 -30.17 29.19
CA GLY A 220 2.95 -30.89 29.95
C GLY A 220 3.47 -32.16 29.28
N PRO A 221 4.43 -32.88 29.92
CA PRO A 221 4.97 -32.65 31.27
C PRO A 221 6.06 -31.56 31.36
N ASN A 222 6.45 -30.94 30.24
CA ASN A 222 7.42 -29.82 30.17
C ASN A 222 8.84 -30.14 30.65
N ASN A 223 9.32 -31.35 30.37
CA ASN A 223 10.70 -31.72 30.69
C ASN A 223 11.71 -30.89 29.87
N SER A 224 12.90 -30.67 30.44
CA SER A 224 14.02 -29.97 29.80
C SER A 224 14.55 -30.63 28.52
N ALA A 225 14.19 -31.89 28.30
CA ALA A 225 14.39 -32.62 27.05
C ALA A 225 13.34 -33.74 26.89
N TYR A 226 13.11 -34.16 25.65
CA TYR A 226 12.27 -35.33 25.36
C TYR A 226 12.91 -36.62 25.89
N SER A 227 12.10 -37.45 26.55
CA SER A 227 12.54 -38.72 27.15
C SER A 227 11.55 -39.83 26.86
N ASP A 228 11.83 -40.64 25.83
CA ASP A 228 10.88 -41.64 25.29
C ASP A 228 10.27 -42.56 26.36
N ARG A 229 11.11 -43.13 27.23
CA ARG A 229 10.66 -44.01 28.32
C ARG A 229 9.78 -43.26 29.33
N PHE A 230 10.21 -42.09 29.78
CA PHE A 230 9.43 -41.32 30.74
C PHE A 230 8.08 -40.86 30.17
N TYR A 231 8.07 -40.35 28.94
CA TYR A 231 6.84 -39.88 28.30
C TYR A 231 5.85 -41.04 28.13
N ARG A 232 6.33 -42.24 27.75
CA ARG A 232 5.45 -43.41 27.62
C ARG A 232 4.82 -43.77 28.96
N ASP A 233 5.61 -43.82 30.04
CA ASP A 233 5.12 -44.10 31.38
C ASP A 233 4.12 -43.00 31.84
N PHE A 234 4.42 -41.73 31.54
CA PHE A 234 3.61 -40.58 31.92
C PHE A 234 2.24 -40.59 31.23
N PHE A 235 2.19 -40.78 29.92
CA PHE A 235 0.93 -40.80 29.18
C PHE A 235 0.08 -42.03 29.49
N GLN A 236 0.69 -43.16 29.90
CA GLN A 236 -0.06 -44.30 30.45
C GLN A 236 -0.78 -43.91 31.74
N ASN A 237 -0.06 -43.33 32.71
CA ASN A 237 -0.68 -42.85 33.94
C ASN A 237 -1.76 -41.80 33.67
N ALA A 238 -1.46 -40.81 32.81
CA ALA A 238 -2.39 -39.73 32.52
C ALA A 238 -3.68 -40.23 31.83
N LYS A 239 -3.55 -41.23 30.94
CA LYS A 239 -4.68 -41.91 30.33
C LYS A 239 -5.56 -42.60 31.36
N GLU A 240 -4.96 -43.36 32.28
CA GLU A 240 -5.68 -44.09 33.34
C GLU A 240 -6.47 -43.18 34.29
N HIS A 241 -6.00 -41.94 34.48
CA HIS A 241 -6.60 -40.98 35.41
C HIS A 241 -7.41 -39.87 34.74
N GLY A 242 -7.54 -39.85 33.40
CA GLY A 242 -8.26 -38.80 32.68
C GLY A 242 -7.56 -37.43 32.67
N THR A 243 -6.24 -37.41 32.88
CA THR A 243 -5.41 -36.20 33.06
C THR A 243 -4.42 -36.00 31.91
N VAL A 244 -4.67 -36.63 30.75
CA VAL A 244 -3.89 -36.39 29.52
C VAL A 244 -3.90 -34.90 29.18
N PRO A 245 -2.73 -34.28 28.94
CA PRO A 245 -2.65 -32.88 28.54
C PRO A 245 -3.24 -32.64 27.16
N ASP A 246 -3.78 -31.45 26.95
CA ASP A 246 -4.30 -30.98 25.66
C ASP A 246 -3.16 -30.60 24.69
N VAL A 247 -2.00 -30.25 25.24
CA VAL A 247 -0.75 -29.94 24.51
C VAL A 247 0.40 -30.72 25.15
N VAL A 248 1.11 -31.54 24.39
CA VAL A 248 2.36 -32.13 24.87
C VAL A 248 3.48 -31.12 24.75
N THR A 249 4.28 -30.99 25.81
CA THR A 249 5.36 -30.00 25.86
C THR A 249 6.68 -30.60 26.32
N TRP A 250 7.78 -30.18 25.69
CA TRP A 250 9.16 -30.44 26.10
C TRP A 250 10.08 -29.36 25.52
N HIS A 251 11.32 -29.29 26.00
CA HIS A 251 12.28 -28.30 25.53
C HIS A 251 13.32 -28.90 24.57
N GLU A 252 13.78 -28.11 23.60
CA GLU A 252 14.91 -28.44 22.72
C GLU A 252 16.06 -27.47 23.01
N LEU A 253 16.68 -27.64 24.19
CA LEU A 253 17.77 -26.79 24.72
C LEU A 253 19.15 -27.44 24.68
N GLY A 254 19.18 -28.74 24.33
CA GLY A 254 20.36 -29.60 24.28
C GLY A 254 21.23 -29.36 23.06
N SER A 255 22.24 -30.22 22.84
CA SER A 255 23.31 -29.95 21.89
C SER A 255 22.99 -30.19 20.42
N GLY A 256 22.13 -29.33 19.87
CA GLY A 256 21.84 -29.23 18.44
C GLY A 256 20.43 -29.72 18.07
N PHE A 257 20.06 -29.44 16.82
CA PHE A 257 18.72 -29.68 16.26
C PHE A 257 18.50 -31.11 15.73
N GLY A 258 19.55 -31.94 15.66
CA GLY A 258 19.50 -33.24 14.97
C GLY A 258 18.63 -34.30 15.67
N SER A 259 18.32 -34.15 16.96
CA SER A 259 17.47 -35.08 17.70
C SER A 259 15.99 -34.81 17.53
N TYR A 260 15.59 -33.58 17.17
CA TYR A 260 14.19 -33.15 17.21
C TYR A 260 13.27 -34.03 16.36
N LEU A 261 13.60 -34.24 15.07
CA LEU A 261 12.76 -35.04 14.18
C LEU A 261 12.61 -36.49 14.69
N SER A 262 13.69 -37.07 15.24
CA SER A 262 13.63 -38.40 15.85
C SER A 262 12.75 -38.43 17.10
N ASN A 263 12.87 -37.43 17.97
CA ASN A 263 12.04 -37.30 19.18
C ASN A 263 10.56 -37.12 18.82
N PHE A 264 10.26 -36.29 17.83
CA PHE A 264 8.90 -36.09 17.32
C PHE A 264 8.31 -37.41 16.78
N GLN A 265 9.07 -38.19 16.01
CA GLN A 265 8.57 -39.49 15.50
C GLN A 265 8.33 -40.51 16.61
N LYS A 266 9.18 -40.53 17.65
CA LYS A 266 8.95 -41.33 18.85
C LYS A 266 7.67 -40.90 19.56
N TRP A 267 7.44 -39.60 19.68
CA TRP A 267 6.19 -39.06 20.22
C TRP A 267 4.97 -39.53 19.42
N LYS A 268 4.98 -39.40 18.08
CA LYS A 268 3.87 -39.84 17.24
C LYS A 268 3.59 -41.34 17.37
N THR A 269 4.63 -42.14 17.55
CA THR A 269 4.50 -43.58 17.82
C THR A 269 3.85 -43.83 19.17
N LEU A 270 4.32 -43.14 20.21
CA LEU A 270 3.75 -43.20 21.55
C LEU A 270 2.28 -42.77 21.57
N GLU A 271 1.95 -41.63 20.97
CA GLU A 271 0.58 -41.11 20.89
C GLU A 271 -0.36 -42.15 20.26
N LYS A 272 0.05 -42.76 19.15
CA LYS A 272 -0.71 -43.83 18.50
C LYS A 272 -0.86 -45.05 19.40
N ASP A 273 0.24 -45.54 19.98
CA ASP A 273 0.27 -46.78 20.76
C ASP A 273 -0.52 -46.67 22.07
N VAL A 274 -0.45 -45.51 22.72
CA VAL A 274 -0.95 -45.31 24.08
C VAL A 274 -2.32 -44.64 24.07
N LEU A 275 -2.57 -43.68 23.18
CA LEU A 275 -3.72 -42.77 23.26
C LEU A 275 -4.76 -42.97 22.16
N SER A 276 -4.58 -43.89 21.21
CA SER A 276 -5.53 -44.08 20.10
C SER A 276 -6.95 -44.45 20.53
N ASP A 277 -7.10 -45.10 21.67
CA ASP A 277 -8.36 -45.50 22.32
C ASP A 277 -8.71 -44.63 23.54
N TYR A 278 -7.96 -43.56 23.79
CA TYR A 278 -8.22 -42.69 24.95
C TYR A 278 -9.55 -41.93 24.77
N ALA A 279 -10.45 -42.11 25.73
CA ALA A 279 -11.69 -41.36 25.87
C ALA A 279 -11.53 -40.31 26.98
N PRO A 280 -11.33 -39.02 26.64
CA PRO A 280 -11.22 -37.97 27.65
C PRO A 280 -12.54 -37.78 28.42
N PRO A 281 -12.49 -37.31 29.68
CA PRO A 281 -13.71 -37.04 30.45
C PRO A 281 -14.64 -36.04 29.74
N GLU A 282 -15.96 -36.23 29.82
CA GLU A 282 -16.95 -35.49 29.00
C GLU A 282 -16.86 -33.95 29.10
N ASN A 283 -16.37 -33.44 30.23
CA ASN A 283 -16.31 -32.01 30.51
C ASN A 283 -14.95 -31.35 30.21
N THR A 284 -14.03 -32.04 29.53
CA THR A 284 -12.72 -31.48 29.13
C THR A 284 -12.73 -30.91 27.71
N GLY A 285 -11.72 -30.07 27.42
CA GLY A 285 -11.50 -29.50 26.07
C GLY A 285 -11.18 -30.58 25.04
N LEU A 286 -10.24 -31.49 25.37
CA LEU A 286 -9.82 -32.61 24.52
C LEU A 286 -10.97 -33.53 24.07
N LYS A 287 -10.96 -33.97 22.81
CA LYS A 287 -11.93 -34.90 22.22
C LYS A 287 -11.30 -36.26 21.89
N GLN A 288 -12.12 -37.31 21.91
CA GLN A 288 -11.67 -38.67 21.54
C GLN A 288 -11.15 -38.67 20.09
N GLY A 289 -9.99 -39.29 19.88
CA GLY A 289 -9.34 -39.36 18.56
C GLY A 289 -8.68 -38.05 18.10
N GLN A 290 -8.71 -36.99 18.92
CA GLN A 290 -7.98 -35.76 18.63
C GLN A 290 -6.47 -36.01 18.73
N THR A 291 -5.72 -35.55 17.73
CA THR A 291 -4.25 -35.48 17.80
C THR A 291 -3.85 -34.40 18.81
N ILE A 292 -2.96 -34.76 19.72
CA ILE A 292 -2.41 -33.86 20.72
C ILE A 292 -1.39 -32.94 20.04
N LYS A 293 -1.57 -31.64 20.27
CA LYS A 293 -0.70 -30.59 19.76
C LYS A 293 0.67 -30.70 20.43
N VAL A 294 1.74 -30.50 19.64
CA VAL A 294 3.12 -30.47 20.14
C VAL A 294 3.57 -29.02 20.27
N SER A 295 4.11 -28.66 21.43
CA SER A 295 4.73 -27.35 21.65
C SER A 295 6.12 -27.49 22.26
N ILE A 296 7.12 -26.96 21.55
CA ILE A 296 8.51 -26.81 22.01
C ILE A 296 8.67 -25.40 22.56
N ASN A 297 8.04 -25.18 23.70
CA ASN A 297 7.90 -23.86 24.31
C ASN A 297 9.19 -23.28 24.89
N GLU A 298 10.32 -23.98 24.71
CA GLU A 298 11.67 -23.43 24.80
C GLU A 298 12.58 -24.12 23.76
N TYR A 299 13.05 -23.38 22.76
CA TYR A 299 14.03 -23.86 21.78
C TYR A 299 15.15 -22.84 21.48
N ALA A 300 16.37 -23.28 21.70
CA ALA A 300 17.62 -22.72 21.21
C ALA A 300 18.72 -23.54 21.87
N TRP A 301 19.93 -23.49 21.36
CA TRP A 301 21.08 -24.15 21.95
C TRP A 301 22.20 -23.15 22.29
N LYS A 302 22.93 -23.47 23.35
CA LYS A 302 24.17 -22.77 23.74
C LYS A 302 25.32 -23.20 22.82
N ASP A 303 26.32 -22.34 22.63
CA ASP A 303 27.52 -22.76 21.90
C ASP A 303 28.32 -23.83 22.66
N GLN A 304 29.38 -24.35 22.05
CA GLN A 304 30.26 -25.37 22.65
C GLN A 304 30.92 -24.93 23.98
N ASN A 305 30.90 -23.64 24.31
CA ASN A 305 31.42 -23.07 25.54
C ASN A 305 30.29 -22.74 26.54
N GLY A 306 29.05 -23.16 26.26
CA GLY A 306 27.89 -22.89 27.11
C GLY A 306 27.32 -21.47 26.98
N LYS A 307 27.70 -20.69 25.96
CA LYS A 307 27.16 -19.34 25.76
C LYS A 307 25.86 -19.40 24.97
N ALA A 308 24.79 -18.87 25.56
CA ALA A 308 23.58 -18.52 24.83
C ALA A 308 23.91 -17.40 23.84
N ILE A 309 23.91 -17.70 22.54
CA ILE A 309 24.04 -16.69 21.46
C ILE A 309 23.21 -17.05 20.23
N GLU A 310 22.56 -18.21 20.21
CA GLU A 310 21.87 -18.69 19.02
C GLU A 310 20.65 -17.82 18.64
N GLN A 311 19.97 -17.22 19.62
CA GLN A 311 18.81 -16.33 19.40
C GLN A 311 19.12 -15.10 18.52
N VAL A 312 20.38 -14.68 18.38
CA VAL A 312 20.79 -13.57 17.50
C VAL A 312 21.43 -14.05 16.19
N LYS A 313 21.38 -15.36 15.90
CA LYS A 313 21.92 -15.98 14.69
C LYS A 313 20.78 -16.50 13.79
N PRO A 314 20.32 -15.72 12.81
CA PRO A 314 19.15 -16.06 12.00
C PRO A 314 19.29 -17.42 11.28
N GLY A 315 20.46 -17.71 10.69
CA GLY A 315 20.68 -18.99 10.01
C GLY A 315 20.49 -20.21 10.94
N ARG A 316 20.87 -20.07 12.21
CA ARG A 316 20.71 -21.15 13.18
C ARG A 316 19.27 -21.32 13.63
N LEU A 317 18.54 -20.23 13.85
CA LEU A 317 17.12 -20.31 14.20
C LEU A 317 16.29 -20.92 13.08
N LEU A 318 16.65 -20.69 11.81
CA LEU A 318 16.00 -21.32 10.66
C LEU A 318 16.03 -22.86 10.72
N GLN A 319 17.01 -23.45 11.41
CA GLN A 319 17.07 -24.90 11.61
C GLN A 319 15.87 -25.44 12.39
N TYR A 320 15.36 -24.68 13.35
CA TYR A 320 14.15 -25.03 14.11
C TYR A 320 12.92 -24.66 13.31
N VAL A 321 12.86 -23.45 12.74
CA VAL A 321 11.72 -22.96 11.94
C VAL A 321 11.31 -23.96 10.85
N ALA A 322 12.26 -24.43 10.04
CA ALA A 322 11.97 -25.39 8.98
C ALA A 322 11.46 -26.75 9.51
N ARG A 323 12.01 -27.24 10.63
CA ARG A 323 11.63 -28.53 11.22
C ARG A 323 10.29 -28.48 11.96
N PHE A 324 9.98 -27.35 12.57
CA PHE A 324 8.69 -27.15 13.25
C PHE A 324 7.56 -27.02 12.23
N GLU A 325 7.77 -26.30 11.11
CA GLU A 325 6.80 -26.29 10.00
C GLU A 325 6.56 -27.68 9.42
N LYS A 326 7.64 -28.44 9.24
CA LYS A 326 7.59 -29.82 8.76
C LYS A 326 6.84 -30.75 9.71
N THR A 327 6.73 -30.42 10.99
CA THR A 327 6.06 -31.27 11.98
C THR A 327 4.71 -30.73 12.41
N GLY A 328 4.39 -29.48 12.09
CA GLY A 328 3.23 -28.75 12.60
C GLY A 328 3.36 -28.39 14.08
N ALA A 329 4.57 -28.41 14.64
CA ALA A 329 4.79 -28.06 16.04
C ALA A 329 4.82 -26.55 16.23
N GLN A 330 4.38 -26.11 17.41
CA GLN A 330 4.67 -24.77 17.89
C GLN A 330 6.01 -24.73 18.61
N GLY A 331 6.61 -23.55 18.73
CA GLY A 331 7.72 -23.34 19.65
C GLY A 331 7.84 -21.89 20.11
N ALA A 332 8.57 -21.72 21.21
CA ALA A 332 8.95 -20.40 21.71
C ALA A 332 10.45 -20.30 22.00
N LEU A 333 11.05 -19.16 21.68
CA LEU A 333 12.43 -18.85 22.06
C LEU A 333 12.56 -18.78 23.59
N PRO A 334 13.69 -19.24 24.16
CA PRO A 334 13.84 -19.38 25.60
C PRO A 334 14.28 -18.09 26.28
N TYR A 335 13.90 -17.97 27.55
CA TYR A 335 14.33 -16.89 28.43
C TYR A 335 15.77 -17.06 28.92
N TRP A 336 16.74 -16.74 28.06
CA TRP A 336 18.17 -16.70 28.41
C TRP A 336 18.74 -15.29 28.60
N TYR A 337 17.96 -14.27 28.26
CA TYR A 337 18.32 -12.86 28.39
C TYR A 337 17.19 -12.08 29.04
N PRO A 338 17.44 -10.84 29.49
CA PRO A 338 16.40 -10.07 30.16
C PRO A 338 15.12 -9.90 29.33
N ALA A 339 13.99 -9.87 30.01
CA ALA A 339 12.66 -9.95 29.41
C ALA A 339 12.30 -8.70 28.58
N GLY A 340 11.31 -8.82 27.70
CA GLY A 340 10.68 -7.67 27.02
C GLY A 340 11.33 -7.22 25.71
N ASP A 341 12.46 -7.84 25.35
CA ASP A 341 13.20 -7.57 24.11
C ASP A 341 12.88 -8.59 23.00
N LEU A 342 11.73 -9.29 23.10
CA LEU A 342 11.34 -10.41 22.22
C LEU A 342 12.49 -11.41 22.05
N ASP A 343 13.07 -11.88 23.16
CA ASP A 343 14.14 -12.88 23.12
C ASP A 343 15.37 -12.44 22.29
N TRP A 344 15.68 -11.14 22.34
CA TRP A 344 16.71 -10.46 21.55
C TRP A 344 16.45 -10.41 20.04
N LEU A 345 15.20 -10.55 19.61
CA LEU A 345 14.80 -10.06 18.30
C LEU A 345 14.79 -8.52 18.27
N VAL A 346 14.52 -7.87 19.41
CA VAL A 346 14.55 -6.41 19.56
C VAL A 346 15.72 -5.99 20.44
N THR A 347 16.27 -4.80 20.18
CA THR A 347 17.28 -4.14 21.02
C THR A 347 16.77 -2.75 21.40
N LYS A 348 17.65 -1.89 21.93
CA LYS A 348 17.28 -0.54 22.38
C LYS A 348 16.55 0.29 21.32
N ASN A 349 15.73 1.24 21.76
CA ASN A 349 15.09 2.26 20.93
C ASN A 349 14.32 1.69 19.72
N ASN A 350 13.53 0.64 19.89
CA ASN A 350 12.74 0.03 18.81
C ASN A 350 13.55 -0.54 17.62
N GLN A 351 14.87 -0.67 17.78
CA GLN A 351 15.73 -1.24 16.76
C GLN A 351 15.65 -2.77 16.82
N VAL A 352 15.85 -3.43 15.67
CA VAL A 352 15.70 -4.87 15.53
C VAL A 352 17.03 -5.56 15.18
N THR A 353 17.17 -6.83 15.54
CA THR A 353 18.37 -7.62 15.25
C THR A 353 18.26 -8.35 13.91
N GLY A 354 19.35 -8.98 13.47
CA GLY A 354 19.32 -9.79 12.25
C GLY A 354 18.34 -10.96 12.32
N SER A 355 18.17 -11.55 13.51
CA SER A 355 17.19 -12.61 13.76
C SER A 355 15.75 -12.13 13.60
N TYR A 356 15.45 -10.87 13.92
CA TYR A 356 14.10 -10.33 13.73
C TYR A 356 13.67 -10.43 12.27
N TRP A 357 14.57 -10.11 11.33
CA TRP A 357 14.27 -10.18 9.90
C TRP A 357 13.97 -11.60 9.41
N LEU A 358 14.53 -12.63 10.05
CA LEU A 358 14.12 -14.01 9.79
C LEU A 358 12.64 -14.23 10.14
N TYR A 359 12.22 -13.82 11.34
CA TYR A 359 10.81 -14.00 11.77
C TYR A 359 9.86 -13.07 11.03
N TYR A 360 10.32 -11.87 10.64
CA TYR A 360 9.59 -10.99 9.74
C TYR A 360 9.28 -11.70 8.42
N TRP A 361 10.29 -12.25 7.75
CA TRP A 361 10.09 -12.99 6.50
C TRP A 361 9.25 -14.24 6.70
N TYR A 362 9.49 -14.98 7.78
CA TYR A 362 8.68 -16.15 8.12
C TYR A 362 7.19 -15.76 8.28
N GLY A 363 6.88 -14.64 8.94
CA GLY A 363 5.51 -14.13 9.06
C GLY A 363 4.88 -13.64 7.74
N LEU A 364 5.70 -13.22 6.77
CA LEU A 364 5.24 -12.86 5.42
C LEU A 364 4.91 -14.08 4.56
N MET A 365 5.49 -15.24 4.87
CA MET A 365 5.19 -16.49 4.17
C MET A 365 3.74 -16.88 4.34
N LYS A 366 3.11 -17.31 3.24
CA LYS A 366 1.70 -17.75 3.18
C LYS A 366 1.54 -18.90 2.20
N GLY A 367 0.38 -19.54 2.28
CA GLY A 367 -0.06 -20.56 1.34
C GLY A 367 0.52 -21.95 1.62
N ASP A 368 0.62 -22.74 0.55
CA ASP A 368 0.91 -24.15 0.64
C ASP A 368 2.41 -24.39 0.85
N LEU A 369 2.78 -25.22 1.82
CA LEU A 369 4.14 -25.72 1.98
C LEU A 369 4.54 -26.54 0.75
N LEU A 370 5.75 -26.31 0.27
CA LEU A 370 6.33 -27.05 -0.84
C LEU A 370 7.23 -28.16 -0.34
N LYS A 371 7.31 -29.26 -1.11
CA LYS A 371 8.27 -30.32 -0.84
C LYS A 371 9.69 -29.80 -1.08
N VAL A 372 10.57 -30.09 -0.13
CA VAL A 372 12.00 -29.76 -0.19
C VAL A 372 12.81 -31.04 -0.04
N ASP A 373 13.66 -31.33 -1.02
CA ASP A 373 14.62 -32.41 -0.96
C ASP A 373 15.99 -31.87 -0.56
N LEU A 374 16.44 -32.28 0.63
CA LEU A 374 17.75 -31.97 1.18
C LEU A 374 18.68 -33.18 1.03
N PRO A 375 20.00 -32.98 0.87
CA PRO A 375 20.97 -34.09 0.87
C PRO A 375 20.94 -34.93 2.15
N ASP A 376 20.70 -34.26 3.27
CA ASP A 376 20.44 -34.85 4.58
C ASP A 376 19.34 -34.02 5.26
N GLU A 377 18.25 -34.69 5.64
CA GLU A 377 17.09 -34.08 6.31
C GLU A 377 17.45 -33.48 7.68
N ASN A 378 18.41 -34.08 8.38
CA ASN A 378 18.97 -33.54 9.62
C ASN A 378 20.22 -32.67 9.38
N GLY A 379 20.62 -32.52 8.13
CA GLY A 379 21.80 -31.80 7.69
C GLY A 379 21.65 -30.28 7.71
N LYS A 380 22.67 -29.62 7.17
CA LYS A 380 22.82 -28.17 7.10
C LYS A 380 23.30 -27.79 5.69
N PRO A 381 22.87 -26.65 5.12
CA PRO A 381 21.83 -25.73 5.61
C PRO A 381 20.42 -26.34 5.61
N GLN A 382 19.43 -25.63 6.14
CA GLN A 382 18.01 -25.99 6.03
C GLN A 382 17.28 -25.05 5.08
N VAL A 383 16.16 -25.53 4.55
CA VAL A 383 15.31 -24.81 3.62
C VAL A 383 13.84 -25.02 3.97
N LEU A 384 13.08 -23.93 3.97
CA LEU A 384 11.62 -23.91 4.09
C LEU A 384 11.06 -23.17 2.89
N ALA A 385 10.03 -23.72 2.24
CA ALA A 385 9.45 -23.12 1.05
C ALA A 385 7.92 -23.18 1.10
N SER A 386 7.26 -22.12 0.65
CA SER A 386 5.82 -22.08 0.44
C SER A 386 5.45 -21.41 -0.88
N TYR A 387 4.25 -21.69 -1.37
CA TYR A 387 3.66 -21.00 -2.50
C TYR A 387 2.35 -20.30 -2.10
N ASN A 388 2.31 -19.00 -2.32
CA ASN A 388 1.10 -18.21 -2.16
C ASN A 388 0.43 -17.99 -3.51
N LYS A 389 -0.72 -18.62 -3.72
CA LYS A 389 -1.54 -18.48 -4.94
C LYS A 389 -2.09 -17.07 -5.14
N ASP A 390 -2.40 -16.34 -4.06
CA ASP A 390 -3.07 -15.05 -4.13
C ASP A 390 -2.12 -13.96 -4.64
N SER A 391 -0.82 -14.11 -4.34
CA SER A 391 0.24 -13.26 -4.88
C SER A 391 1.00 -13.90 -6.04
N ASN A 392 0.69 -15.15 -6.43
CA ASN A 392 1.48 -15.95 -7.36
C ASN A 392 3.00 -15.91 -7.08
N GLN A 393 3.38 -16.13 -5.82
CA GLN A 393 4.79 -16.10 -5.39
C GLN A 393 5.19 -17.38 -4.68
N THR A 394 6.38 -17.87 -4.99
CA THR A 394 7.09 -18.88 -4.19
C THR A 394 8.07 -18.16 -3.27
N GLN A 395 8.02 -18.50 -1.99
CA GLN A 395 8.84 -17.87 -0.97
C GLN A 395 9.69 -18.94 -0.29
N ILE A 396 10.99 -18.68 -0.14
CA ILE A 396 11.95 -19.67 0.33
C ILE A 396 12.87 -19.05 1.37
N LEU A 397 12.90 -19.64 2.57
CA LEU A 397 13.95 -19.39 3.56
C LEU A 397 15.05 -20.43 3.42
N LEU A 398 16.31 -20.00 3.40
CA LEU A 398 17.49 -20.85 3.27
C LEU A 398 18.59 -20.36 4.20
N GLY A 399 19.34 -21.24 4.87
CA GLY A 399 20.41 -20.80 5.77
C GLY A 399 20.84 -21.83 6.82
N GLY A 400 21.81 -21.42 7.64
CA GLY A 400 22.23 -22.20 8.81
C GLY A 400 23.19 -23.35 8.52
N SER A 401 24.20 -23.15 7.67
CA SER A 401 25.27 -24.15 7.53
C SER A 401 26.07 -24.34 8.82
N ASN A 402 26.08 -23.31 9.68
CA ASN A 402 26.91 -23.20 10.89
C ASN A 402 28.42 -23.20 10.60
N GLU A 403 28.82 -23.00 9.35
CA GLU A 403 30.20 -22.76 8.94
C GLU A 403 30.48 -21.24 8.85
N SER A 404 31.75 -20.83 8.70
CA SER A 404 32.03 -19.41 8.45
C SER A 404 31.42 -18.95 7.12
N SER A 405 31.49 -19.82 6.11
CA SER A 405 30.87 -19.62 4.81
C SER A 405 30.56 -20.96 4.16
N TYR A 406 29.56 -21.01 3.28
CA TYR A 406 29.23 -22.21 2.50
C TYR A 406 28.72 -21.84 1.11
N SER A 407 28.65 -22.83 0.23
CA SER A 407 28.02 -22.70 -1.09
C SER A 407 26.99 -23.81 -1.27
N THR A 408 25.92 -23.53 -1.99
CA THR A 408 24.86 -24.49 -2.30
C THR A 408 24.23 -24.15 -3.65
N THR A 409 23.57 -25.10 -4.29
CA THR A 409 22.74 -24.84 -5.47
C THR A 409 21.28 -24.96 -5.07
N LEU A 410 20.52 -23.87 -5.24
CA LEU A 410 19.07 -23.92 -5.13
C LEU A 410 18.49 -24.33 -6.48
N ASN A 411 17.92 -25.52 -6.54
CA ASN A 411 17.25 -26.05 -7.72
C ASN A 411 15.73 -25.93 -7.57
N LEU A 412 15.06 -25.39 -8.57
CA LEU A 412 13.60 -25.23 -8.62
C LEU A 412 13.05 -26.16 -9.71
N SER A 413 12.32 -27.21 -9.32
CA SER A 413 11.70 -28.14 -10.28
C SER A 413 10.29 -27.70 -10.66
N ALA A 414 9.78 -28.18 -11.81
CA ALA A 414 8.46 -27.83 -12.35
C ALA A 414 8.26 -26.31 -12.53
N LEU A 415 9.34 -25.58 -12.83
CA LEU A 415 9.29 -24.13 -12.99
C LEU A 415 8.34 -23.69 -14.13
N PRO A 416 8.33 -24.32 -15.33
CA PRO A 416 7.42 -23.91 -16.40
C PRO A 416 5.95 -24.15 -16.08
N ASP A 417 5.64 -25.19 -15.29
CA ASP A 417 4.27 -25.49 -14.88
C ASP A 417 3.76 -24.40 -13.94
N LYS A 418 4.66 -23.87 -13.10
CA LYS A 418 4.33 -22.82 -12.14
C LYS A 418 4.37 -21.41 -12.70
N TYR A 419 5.39 -21.13 -13.52
CA TYR A 419 5.70 -19.85 -14.11
C TYR A 419 5.91 -20.02 -15.63
N PRO A 420 4.84 -20.21 -16.40
CA PRO A 420 4.92 -20.56 -17.83
C PRO A 420 5.58 -19.48 -18.69
N ASN A 421 5.57 -18.23 -18.23
CA ASN A 421 6.16 -17.08 -18.92
C ASN A 421 7.54 -16.69 -18.34
N GLY A 422 8.19 -17.60 -17.61
CA GLY A 422 9.44 -17.35 -16.90
C GLY A 422 9.22 -16.83 -15.47
N ALA A 423 10.27 -16.95 -14.66
CA ALA A 423 10.27 -16.54 -13.26
C ALA A 423 11.43 -15.57 -12.97
N HIS A 424 11.18 -14.59 -12.12
CA HIS A 424 12.17 -13.70 -11.54
C HIS A 424 12.44 -14.09 -10.10
N VAL A 425 13.69 -14.04 -9.66
CA VAL A 425 14.05 -14.25 -8.25
C VAL A 425 14.72 -13.02 -7.67
N THR A 426 14.30 -12.63 -6.47
CA THR A 426 15.01 -11.67 -5.62
C THR A 426 15.39 -12.39 -4.32
N ILE A 427 16.68 -12.40 -3.96
CA ILE A 427 17.20 -13.02 -2.75
C ILE A 427 17.74 -11.95 -1.82
N TYR A 428 17.18 -11.89 -0.62
CA TYR A 428 17.64 -11.04 0.47
C TYR A 428 18.45 -11.86 1.48
N ALA A 429 19.33 -11.20 2.23
CA ALA A 429 20.04 -11.76 3.36
C ALA A 429 19.93 -10.89 4.61
N THR A 430 19.97 -11.54 5.77
CA THR A 430 20.11 -10.91 7.08
C THR A 430 21.22 -11.58 7.87
N ASP A 431 22.09 -10.76 8.45
CA ASP A 431 23.29 -11.19 9.17
C ASP A 431 23.07 -11.24 10.68
N SER A 432 23.80 -12.10 11.39
CA SER A 432 23.83 -12.15 12.86
C SER A 432 24.34 -10.83 13.48
N THR A 433 23.65 -10.30 14.50
CA THR A 433 24.03 -9.04 15.19
C THR A 433 24.26 -9.21 16.70
N ALA A 434 25.16 -10.12 17.06
CA ALA A 434 25.45 -10.43 18.46
C ALA A 434 26.18 -9.30 19.23
N PRO A 435 26.05 -9.22 20.57
CA PRO A 435 26.82 -8.27 21.37
C PRO A 435 28.32 -8.58 21.33
N ALA A 436 29.15 -7.54 21.37
CA ALA A 436 30.61 -7.67 21.36
C ALA A 436 31.18 -8.42 22.59
N ASN A 437 30.47 -8.39 23.72
CA ASN A 437 30.88 -9.06 24.96
C ASN A 437 29.73 -9.87 25.56
N LEU A 438 29.85 -11.20 25.42
CA LEU A 438 28.89 -12.19 25.92
C LEU A 438 29.08 -12.57 27.38
N SER A 439 30.11 -12.06 28.05
CA SER A 439 30.37 -12.37 29.47
C SER A 439 29.49 -11.57 30.43
N ASN A 440 28.78 -10.54 29.94
CA ASN A 440 27.86 -9.74 30.75
C ASN A 440 26.63 -9.29 29.95
N VAL A 441 25.80 -10.26 29.58
CA VAL A 441 24.58 -10.00 28.78
C VAL A 441 23.46 -9.31 29.57
N SER A 442 23.61 -9.16 30.89
CA SER A 442 22.70 -8.35 31.72
C SER A 442 22.84 -6.83 31.46
N VAL A 443 23.96 -6.41 30.86
CA VAL A 443 24.22 -5.02 30.48
C VAL A 443 24.47 -4.83 28.98
N ASN A 444 25.02 -5.83 28.31
CA ASN A 444 25.33 -5.77 26.88
C ASN A 444 24.14 -6.25 26.04
N VAL A 445 23.56 -5.33 25.25
CA VAL A 445 22.50 -5.66 24.29
C VAL A 445 23.08 -5.92 22.89
N PRO A 446 22.39 -6.72 22.05
CA PRO A 446 22.76 -6.92 20.65
C PRO A 446 22.88 -5.61 19.86
N ALA A 447 23.73 -5.60 18.84
CA ALA A 447 23.76 -4.51 17.88
C ALA A 447 22.47 -4.51 17.04
N ALA A 448 22.04 -3.32 16.61
CA ALA A 448 20.97 -3.21 15.62
C ALA A 448 21.43 -3.75 14.27
N SER A 449 20.51 -4.35 13.53
CA SER A 449 20.73 -4.72 12.13
C SER A 449 20.76 -3.47 11.25
N ASP A 450 21.59 -3.50 10.20
CA ASP A 450 21.54 -2.49 9.15
C ASP A 450 20.30 -2.63 8.25
N GLY A 451 19.55 -3.73 8.40
CA GLY A 451 18.44 -4.14 7.55
C GLY A 451 18.85 -5.26 6.58
N PRO A 452 17.89 -5.90 5.90
CA PRO A 452 18.22 -6.87 4.88
C PRO A 452 18.89 -6.25 3.66
N TYR A 453 19.67 -7.04 2.94
CA TYR A 453 20.34 -6.62 1.71
C TYR A 453 20.15 -7.64 0.58
N VAL A 454 20.13 -7.16 -0.67
CA VAL A 454 19.98 -8.03 -1.85
C VAL A 454 21.28 -8.78 -2.14
N VAL A 455 21.18 -10.10 -2.26
CA VAL A 455 22.26 -11.04 -2.63
C VAL A 455 22.25 -11.33 -4.13
N ALA A 456 21.06 -11.57 -4.69
CA ALA A 456 20.86 -11.86 -6.10
C ALA A 456 19.49 -11.35 -6.56
N GLU A 457 19.42 -10.86 -7.78
CA GLU A 457 18.19 -10.39 -8.42
C GLU A 457 18.32 -10.63 -9.92
N GLN A 458 17.53 -11.56 -10.46
CA GLN A 458 17.63 -11.97 -11.87
C GLN A 458 16.42 -12.77 -12.34
N ASP A 459 16.19 -12.77 -13.66
CA ASP A 459 15.34 -13.75 -14.30
C ASP A 459 16.02 -15.13 -14.28
N LEU A 460 15.21 -16.17 -14.06
CA LEU A 460 15.65 -17.55 -13.99
C LEU A 460 15.64 -18.18 -15.39
N SER A 461 16.78 -18.76 -15.77
CA SER A 461 16.89 -19.54 -17.00
C SER A 461 16.34 -20.95 -16.78
N ILE A 462 15.46 -21.41 -17.68
CA ILE A 462 14.87 -22.74 -17.64
C ILE A 462 15.73 -23.72 -18.44
N ALA A 463 16.16 -24.80 -17.80
CA ALA A 463 16.82 -25.94 -18.43
C ALA A 463 16.17 -27.24 -17.95
N ASN A 464 15.71 -28.08 -18.88
CA ASN A 464 15.06 -29.37 -18.58
C ASN A 464 13.87 -29.27 -17.59
N GLY A 465 13.09 -28.19 -17.67
CA GLY A 465 11.95 -27.95 -16.77
C GLY A 465 12.33 -27.47 -15.36
N GLN A 466 13.60 -27.14 -15.13
CA GLN A 466 14.11 -26.67 -13.84
C GLN A 466 14.91 -25.38 -13.99
N ALA A 467 15.17 -24.70 -12.87
CA ALA A 467 16.16 -23.63 -12.78
C ALA A 467 17.13 -23.90 -11.62
N SER A 468 18.43 -23.88 -11.92
CA SER A 468 19.50 -24.06 -10.94
C SER A 468 20.19 -22.73 -10.66
N LEU A 469 20.17 -22.30 -9.41
CA LEU A 469 20.80 -21.08 -8.95
C LEU A 469 21.95 -21.40 -7.99
N PRO A 470 23.22 -21.33 -8.45
CA PRO A 470 24.37 -21.50 -7.57
C PRO A 470 24.53 -20.27 -6.66
N LEU A 471 24.50 -20.52 -5.35
CA LEU A 471 24.70 -19.53 -4.30
C LEU A 471 26.05 -19.78 -3.63
N ASN A 472 26.99 -18.85 -3.82
CA ASN A 472 28.37 -19.03 -3.38
C ASN A 472 28.73 -18.05 -2.26
N ASN A 473 29.64 -18.46 -1.36
CA ASN A 473 30.17 -17.62 -0.28
C ASN A 473 29.08 -17.08 0.67
N LEU A 474 28.02 -17.85 0.88
CA LEU A 474 26.98 -17.54 1.86
C LEU A 474 27.58 -17.62 3.27
N LYS A 475 27.23 -16.70 4.17
CA LYS A 475 27.64 -16.70 5.57
C LYS A 475 26.83 -17.74 6.35
N GLY A 476 27.48 -18.63 7.09
CA GLY A 476 26.77 -19.78 7.68
C GLY A 476 25.84 -19.48 8.86
N ASP A 477 26.02 -18.35 9.55
CA ASP A 477 25.10 -17.89 10.62
C ASP A 477 23.98 -16.94 10.08
N SER A 478 23.99 -16.62 8.79
CA SER A 478 22.99 -15.74 8.15
C SER A 478 21.79 -16.53 7.62
N ALA A 479 20.66 -15.86 7.45
CA ALA A 479 19.49 -16.41 6.75
C ALA A 479 19.26 -15.65 5.45
N TYR A 480 18.71 -16.36 4.48
CA TYR A 480 18.42 -15.90 3.14
C TYR A 480 16.93 -16.08 2.86
N TYR A 481 16.33 -15.10 2.20
CA TYR A 481 14.92 -15.12 1.82
C TYR A 481 14.81 -14.86 0.32
N ALA A 482 14.40 -15.86 -0.43
CA ALA A 482 14.16 -15.77 -1.86
C ALA A 482 12.67 -15.64 -2.14
N VAL A 483 12.30 -14.62 -2.91
CA VAL A 483 10.95 -14.48 -3.48
C VAL A 483 11.07 -14.72 -4.97
N ILE A 484 10.30 -15.69 -5.46
CA ILE A 484 10.17 -16.03 -6.86
C ILE A 484 8.78 -15.59 -7.32
N ALA A 485 8.74 -14.82 -8.39
CA ALA A 485 7.55 -14.24 -8.99
C ALA A 485 7.59 -14.41 -10.52
N PRO A 486 6.52 -14.09 -11.27
CA PRO A 486 6.58 -14.02 -12.73
C PRO A 486 7.74 -13.12 -13.24
N ALA A 487 8.35 -13.49 -14.37
CA ALA A 487 9.46 -12.74 -14.99
C ALA A 487 8.99 -11.45 -15.68
N THR A 488 8.57 -10.49 -14.88
CA THR A 488 8.06 -9.19 -15.35
C THR A 488 8.85 -8.03 -14.76
N SER A 489 10.11 -8.25 -14.39
CA SER A 489 10.96 -7.22 -13.79
C SER A 489 11.24 -6.06 -14.75
N GLN A 490 11.18 -4.82 -14.26
CA GLN A 490 11.39 -3.61 -15.08
C GLN A 490 12.55 -2.72 -14.60
N GLY A 491 13.38 -3.25 -13.70
CA GLY A 491 14.55 -2.55 -13.18
C GLY A 491 15.03 -3.16 -11.88
N LYS A 492 16.22 -2.75 -11.44
CA LYS A 492 16.73 -3.17 -10.13
C LYS A 492 16.05 -2.39 -9.01
N VAL A 493 15.71 -3.10 -7.94
CA VAL A 493 15.19 -2.52 -6.72
C VAL A 493 16.31 -1.85 -5.92
N SER A 494 16.04 -0.66 -5.36
CA SER A 494 16.96 -0.02 -4.42
C SER A 494 16.88 -0.69 -3.05
N ASN A 495 18.01 -0.85 -2.36
CA ASN A 495 18.04 -1.43 -1.00
C ASN A 495 17.21 -0.64 0.04
N SER A 496 16.89 0.63 -0.22
CA SER A 496 16.07 1.48 0.65
C SER A 496 14.58 1.44 0.32
N THR A 497 14.17 0.61 -0.65
CA THR A 497 12.82 0.51 -1.16
C THR A 497 12.18 -0.79 -0.70
N VAL A 498 10.94 -0.68 -0.22
CA VAL A 498 10.07 -1.82 0.04
C VAL A 498 9.03 -1.86 -1.08
N GLU A 499 9.17 -2.85 -1.97
CA GLU A 499 8.24 -3.07 -3.09
C GLU A 499 6.89 -3.59 -2.57
N ALA A 500 5.79 -3.05 -3.11
CA ALA A 500 4.44 -3.34 -2.64
C ALA A 500 4.04 -4.80 -2.90
N GLU A 501 4.53 -5.41 -3.99
CA GLU A 501 4.31 -6.82 -4.28
C GLU A 501 5.01 -7.76 -3.29
N TYR A 502 5.97 -7.29 -2.50
CA TYR A 502 6.62 -8.07 -1.45
C TYR A 502 6.20 -7.64 -0.04
N ALA A 503 5.52 -6.50 0.08
CA ALA A 503 4.95 -6.00 1.32
C ALA A 503 3.77 -6.87 1.81
N ARG A 504 3.47 -6.75 3.12
CA ARG A 504 2.27 -7.37 3.68
C ARG A 504 1.03 -6.65 3.14
N ARG A 505 -0.01 -7.42 2.81
CA ARG A 505 -1.24 -6.92 2.20
C ARG A 505 -2.44 -7.37 3.02
N ASN A 506 -3.48 -6.54 3.08
CA ASN A 506 -4.73 -6.83 3.78
C ASN A 506 -5.96 -6.47 2.92
N GLY A 507 -7.13 -6.97 3.32
CA GLY A 507 -8.39 -6.71 2.64
C GLY A 507 -8.38 -7.21 1.20
N THR A 508 -8.82 -6.36 0.26
CA THR A 508 -8.90 -6.70 -1.18
C THR A 508 -7.61 -6.41 -1.96
N ALA A 509 -6.51 -6.07 -1.29
CA ALA A 509 -5.22 -5.79 -1.91
C ALA A 509 -4.66 -7.02 -2.65
N LYS A 510 -4.28 -6.84 -3.92
CA LYS A 510 -3.80 -7.91 -4.80
C LYS A 510 -2.57 -7.48 -5.59
N VAL A 511 -1.65 -8.42 -5.79
CA VAL A 511 -0.48 -8.23 -6.66
C VAL A 511 -0.86 -8.42 -8.13
N THR A 512 -0.37 -7.53 -8.98
CA THR A 512 -0.52 -7.59 -10.43
C THR A 512 0.85 -7.50 -11.12
N TYR A 513 1.04 -8.34 -12.14
CA TYR A 513 2.31 -8.53 -12.85
C TYR A 513 2.17 -8.18 -14.33
N GLY A 514 3.07 -7.35 -14.86
CA GLY A 514 3.21 -7.10 -16.30
C GLY A 514 2.06 -6.37 -17.00
N ASN A 515 0.93 -6.11 -16.34
CA ASN A 515 -0.23 -5.43 -16.94
C ASN A 515 0.01 -3.94 -17.18
N ALA A 516 0.92 -3.32 -16.44
CA ALA A 516 1.39 -1.96 -16.68
C ALA A 516 2.91 -1.97 -16.92
N SER A 517 3.46 -0.89 -17.46
CA SER A 517 4.90 -0.66 -17.54
C SER A 517 5.34 0.47 -16.62
N GLY A 518 6.65 0.62 -16.40
CA GLY A 518 7.28 1.64 -15.59
C GLY A 518 7.34 1.36 -14.08
N TYR A 519 6.75 0.29 -13.55
CA TYR A 519 6.88 -0.06 -12.11
C TYR A 519 8.31 -0.51 -11.76
N SER A 520 8.67 -0.51 -10.47
CA SER A 520 9.92 -1.13 -9.97
C SER A 520 9.70 -2.58 -9.56
N GLY A 521 10.78 -3.33 -9.38
CA GLY A 521 10.65 -4.74 -9.04
C GLY A 521 9.94 -5.53 -10.14
N THR A 522 9.02 -6.41 -9.74
CA THR A 522 8.33 -7.36 -10.62
C THR A 522 6.88 -7.01 -10.89
N GLY A 523 6.24 -6.19 -10.05
CA GLY A 523 4.83 -5.85 -10.19
C GLY A 523 4.42 -4.64 -9.37
N TYR A 524 3.14 -4.59 -9.03
CA TYR A 524 2.55 -3.57 -8.17
C TYR A 524 1.33 -4.14 -7.46
N VAL A 525 0.73 -3.36 -6.56
CA VAL A 525 -0.50 -3.72 -5.83
C VAL A 525 -1.66 -2.82 -6.22
N GLU A 526 -2.81 -3.42 -6.43
CA GLU A 526 -4.10 -2.75 -6.62
C GLU A 526 -5.15 -3.32 -5.64
N GLY A 527 -6.35 -2.76 -5.61
CA GLY A 527 -7.42 -3.21 -4.72
C GLY A 527 -8.80 -3.02 -5.32
N ALA A 528 -9.80 -3.72 -4.78
CA ALA A 528 -11.18 -3.65 -5.27
C ALA A 528 -12.07 -2.69 -4.46
N ASP A 529 -11.75 -2.45 -3.18
CA ASP A 529 -12.57 -1.64 -2.29
C ASP A 529 -11.73 -0.86 -1.24
N ALA A 530 -12.41 -0.29 -0.24
CA ALA A 530 -11.79 0.57 0.75
C ALA A 530 -10.94 -0.20 1.78
N THR A 531 -11.09 -1.53 1.84
CA THR A 531 -10.33 -2.39 2.77
C THR A 531 -8.95 -2.73 2.24
N ALA A 532 -8.67 -2.46 0.96
CA ALA A 532 -7.34 -2.70 0.38
C ALA A 532 -6.29 -1.84 1.09
N SER A 533 -5.32 -2.51 1.72
CA SER A 533 -4.19 -1.86 2.36
C SER A 533 -2.90 -2.67 2.22
N SER A 534 -1.77 -1.97 2.28
CA SER A 534 -0.42 -2.55 2.26
C SER A 534 0.41 -1.97 3.40
N ASP A 535 1.08 -2.85 4.15
CA ASP A 535 1.94 -2.49 5.28
C ASP A 535 3.42 -2.56 4.89
N PHE A 536 4.10 -1.45 5.05
CA PHE A 536 5.53 -1.30 4.78
C PHE A 536 6.28 -1.12 6.10
N PHE A 537 7.27 -1.97 6.34
CA PHE A 537 8.13 -1.89 7.52
C PHE A 537 9.48 -1.31 7.12
N VAL A 538 9.80 -0.15 7.69
CA VAL A 538 10.98 0.65 7.34
C VAL A 538 11.79 0.98 8.58
N ASP A 539 13.11 1.02 8.45
CA ASP A 539 14.00 1.36 9.56
C ASP A 539 14.42 2.83 9.48
N SER A 540 14.28 3.57 10.58
CA SER A 540 14.83 4.91 10.71
C SER A 540 16.16 4.87 11.46
N LYS A 541 17.18 5.52 10.90
CA LYS A 541 18.53 5.56 11.49
C LYS A 541 18.70 6.62 12.59
N LYS A 542 17.68 7.44 12.84
CA LYS A 542 17.65 8.46 13.90
C LYS A 542 16.23 8.71 14.39
N ASN A 543 16.08 9.18 15.64
CA ASN A 543 14.86 9.89 16.02
C ASN A 543 14.84 11.21 15.24
N GLY A 544 13.83 11.41 14.40
CA GLY A 544 13.81 12.61 13.57
C GLY A 544 12.93 12.47 12.34
N TYR A 545 12.96 13.50 11.52
CA TYR A 545 12.26 13.49 10.26
C TYR A 545 12.95 12.60 9.24
N ASN A 546 12.11 11.92 8.48
CA ASN A 546 12.44 11.16 7.30
C ASN A 546 11.50 11.60 6.18
N GLU A 547 12.02 11.70 4.96
CA GLU A 547 11.20 11.84 3.76
C GLU A 547 10.70 10.45 3.37
N VAL A 548 9.38 10.28 3.43
CA VAL A 548 8.66 9.10 2.98
C VAL A 548 8.21 9.33 1.54
N MET A 549 8.57 8.40 0.67
CA MET A 549 8.31 8.46 -0.77
C MET A 549 7.40 7.29 -1.17
N LEU A 550 6.13 7.59 -1.45
CA LEU A 550 5.16 6.64 -1.99
C LEU A 550 5.14 6.74 -3.50
N ARG A 551 5.52 5.65 -4.19
CA ARG A 551 5.44 5.55 -5.65
C ARG A 551 4.12 4.93 -6.07
N TYR A 552 3.40 5.59 -6.98
CA TYR A 552 2.04 5.24 -7.35
C TYR A 552 1.72 5.55 -8.81
N SER A 553 0.66 4.92 -9.31
CA SER A 553 -0.04 5.30 -10.53
C SER A 553 -1.54 5.48 -10.23
N ALA A 554 -2.15 6.51 -10.78
CA ALA A 554 -3.53 6.92 -10.50
C ALA A 554 -4.26 7.30 -11.80
N PRO A 555 -4.44 6.35 -12.74
CA PRO A 555 -5.11 6.61 -14.00
C PRO A 555 -6.56 7.02 -13.76
N LYS A 556 -7.03 8.02 -14.51
CA LYS A 556 -8.41 8.49 -14.41
C LYS A 556 -9.37 7.54 -15.13
N ALA A 557 -10.40 7.07 -14.42
CA ALA A 557 -11.57 6.45 -15.03
C ALA A 557 -12.76 7.43 -15.12
N ASP A 558 -13.66 7.20 -16.08
CA ASP A 558 -14.84 8.03 -16.30
C ASP A 558 -15.69 8.19 -15.02
N GLY A 559 -16.09 9.43 -14.73
CA GLY A 559 -16.91 9.76 -13.55
C GLY A 559 -16.14 9.88 -12.23
N GLN A 560 -14.83 9.63 -12.20
CA GLN A 560 -14.01 9.82 -11.01
C GLN A 560 -13.37 11.24 -10.94
N ASN A 561 -13.08 11.74 -9.73
CA ASN A 561 -12.47 13.06 -9.51
C ASN A 561 -11.08 13.21 -10.18
N ALA A 562 -10.48 14.41 -10.27
CA ALA A 562 -9.08 14.53 -10.74
C ALA A 562 -8.04 14.27 -9.63
N LYS A 563 -8.47 14.38 -8.36
CA LYS A 563 -7.64 14.09 -7.18
C LYS A 563 -8.09 12.78 -6.55
N ARG A 564 -7.14 11.89 -6.28
CA ARG A 564 -7.35 10.63 -5.57
C ARG A 564 -6.75 10.75 -4.17
N THR A 565 -7.25 9.97 -3.22
CA THR A 565 -6.80 10.02 -1.83
C THR A 565 -6.24 8.69 -1.39
N VAL A 566 -5.11 8.71 -0.70
CA VAL A 566 -4.64 7.56 0.07
C VAL A 566 -4.36 8.02 1.48
N THR A 567 -4.63 7.16 2.44
CA THR A 567 -4.27 7.42 3.83
C THR A 567 -2.99 6.65 4.16
N LEU A 568 -1.99 7.37 4.66
CA LEU A 568 -0.81 6.82 5.30
C LEU A 568 -1.06 6.72 6.79
N LYS A 569 -1.09 5.53 7.36
CA LYS A 569 -1.09 5.32 8.81
C LYS A 569 0.29 4.97 9.29
N ILE A 570 0.81 5.73 10.25
CA ILE A 570 2.16 5.57 10.78
C ILE A 570 2.06 4.93 12.16
N ASN A 571 2.64 3.74 12.32
CA ASN A 571 2.58 2.91 13.54
C ASN A 571 1.13 2.82 14.11
N PRO A 572 0.17 2.25 13.36
CA PRO A 572 -1.28 2.46 13.52
C PRO A 572 -1.95 1.93 14.80
N ASN A 573 -1.22 1.47 15.81
CA ASN A 573 -1.83 0.89 17.01
C ASN A 573 -2.21 1.97 18.05
N GLU A 574 -3.43 2.50 17.91
CA GLU A 574 -4.01 3.55 18.77
C GLU A 574 -4.16 3.15 20.25
N ASN A 575 -4.33 1.85 20.50
CA ASN A 575 -4.55 1.27 21.83
C ASN A 575 -3.24 0.92 22.56
N SER A 576 -2.08 1.30 22.01
CA SER A 576 -0.81 1.09 22.71
C SER A 576 -0.66 2.08 23.88
N ALA A 577 0.03 1.68 24.95
CA ALA A 577 0.38 2.58 26.05
C ALA A 577 1.14 3.84 25.56
N ARG A 578 1.80 3.77 24.40
CA ARG A 578 2.51 4.87 23.77
C ARG A 578 1.64 5.72 22.83
N ASN A 579 0.46 5.23 22.43
CA ASN A 579 -0.40 5.77 21.37
C ASN A 579 0.44 6.40 20.24
N ASP A 580 1.15 5.53 19.54
CA ASP A 580 2.08 5.88 18.49
C ASP A 580 1.42 5.91 17.12
N ALA A 581 0.08 6.06 17.03
CA ALA A 581 -0.70 6.08 15.79
C ALA A 581 -0.93 7.51 15.25
N GLN A 582 -0.97 7.66 13.93
CA GLN A 582 -1.18 8.93 13.21
C GLN A 582 -1.58 8.58 11.79
N GLU A 583 -2.43 9.42 11.23
CA GLU A 583 -2.88 9.30 9.86
C GLU A 583 -2.57 10.58 9.09
N LEU A 584 -2.22 10.41 7.81
CA LEU A 584 -2.09 11.49 6.84
C LEU A 584 -2.81 11.08 5.56
N THR A 585 -3.83 11.83 5.17
CA THR A 585 -4.44 11.66 3.85
C THR A 585 -3.69 12.50 2.82
N LEU A 586 -3.11 11.83 1.83
CA LEU A 586 -2.48 12.45 0.66
C LEU A 586 -3.50 12.58 -0.46
N GLN A 587 -3.53 13.74 -1.14
CA GLN A 587 -4.31 13.93 -2.37
C GLN A 587 -3.41 13.72 -3.59
N LEU A 588 -3.34 12.50 -4.10
CA LEU A 588 -2.47 12.13 -5.21
C LEU A 588 -3.01 12.72 -6.53
N PRO A 589 -2.20 13.50 -7.27
CA PRO A 589 -2.49 13.87 -8.65
C PRO A 589 -2.76 12.65 -9.53
N GLU A 590 -3.68 12.79 -10.49
CA GLU A 590 -3.91 11.76 -11.50
C GLU A 590 -2.68 11.55 -12.39
N THR A 591 -2.54 10.31 -12.87
CA THR A 591 -1.55 9.94 -13.87
C THR A 591 -2.22 9.79 -15.23
N LYS A 592 -1.44 9.97 -16.30
CA LYS A 592 -1.92 9.86 -17.69
C LYS A 592 -2.59 8.52 -17.97
N ASP A 593 -1.96 7.47 -17.48
CA ASP A 593 -2.40 6.09 -17.65
C ASP A 593 -1.78 5.23 -16.55
N ALA A 594 -2.11 3.94 -16.57
CA ALA A 594 -1.57 2.96 -15.62
C ALA A 594 -0.04 2.80 -15.72
N ASN A 595 0.57 3.20 -16.85
CA ASN A 595 2.01 3.07 -17.11
C ASN A 595 2.83 4.28 -16.64
N THR A 596 2.14 5.34 -16.21
CA THR A 596 2.77 6.59 -15.79
C THR A 596 2.86 6.62 -14.27
N TRP A 597 4.08 6.58 -13.75
CA TRP A 597 4.34 6.54 -12.30
C TRP A 597 4.81 7.89 -11.77
N GLN A 598 4.28 8.24 -10.60
CA GLN A 598 4.62 9.45 -9.85
C GLN A 598 5.04 9.08 -8.43
N THR A 599 5.60 10.03 -7.70
CA THR A 599 6.01 9.84 -6.31
C THR A 599 5.45 10.95 -5.43
N ALA A 600 4.70 10.58 -4.40
CA ALA A 600 4.34 11.49 -3.32
C ALA A 600 5.44 11.45 -2.26
N LYS A 601 5.98 12.62 -1.93
CA LYS A 601 7.02 12.83 -0.92
C LYS A 601 6.43 13.58 0.25
N VAL A 602 6.66 13.10 1.46
CA VAL A 602 6.24 13.79 2.68
C VAL A 602 7.24 13.57 3.80
N ARG A 603 7.49 14.62 4.57
CA ARG A 603 8.37 14.58 5.74
C ARG A 603 7.57 14.16 6.98
N ILE A 604 7.95 13.01 7.55
CA ILE A 604 7.30 12.39 8.70
C ILE A 604 8.34 12.16 9.79
N TYR A 605 8.01 12.53 11.03
CA TYR A 605 8.86 12.24 12.18
C TYR A 605 8.72 10.77 12.56
N MET A 606 9.81 10.02 12.49
CA MET A 606 9.86 8.61 12.87
C MET A 606 10.79 8.44 14.08
N PRO A 607 10.36 7.69 15.11
CA PRO A 607 11.28 7.17 16.12
C PRO A 607 12.42 6.36 15.48
N LEU A 608 13.58 6.37 16.10
CA LEU A 608 14.71 5.49 15.78
C LEU A 608 14.22 4.03 15.74
N GLY A 609 14.78 3.23 14.82
CA GLY A 609 14.44 1.82 14.67
C GLY A 609 13.26 1.56 13.72
N LEU A 610 12.57 0.44 13.94
CA LEU A 610 11.53 -0.04 13.05
C LEU A 610 10.27 0.84 13.12
N ASN A 611 9.68 1.12 11.96
CA ASN A 611 8.43 1.86 11.80
C ASN A 611 7.53 1.14 10.79
N GLN A 612 6.23 1.18 11.01
CA GLN A 612 5.21 0.69 10.09
C GLN A 612 4.54 1.87 9.40
N ILE A 613 4.43 1.80 8.07
CA ILE A 613 3.63 2.70 7.23
C ILE A 613 2.58 1.84 6.53
N THR A 614 1.31 2.01 6.87
CA THR A 614 0.20 1.39 6.14
C THR A 614 -0.33 2.37 5.11
N VAL A 615 -0.40 1.95 3.85
CA VAL A 615 -1.06 2.68 2.77
C VAL A 615 -2.43 2.06 2.56
N GLU A 616 -3.51 2.84 2.63
CA GLU A 616 -4.87 2.34 2.42
C GLU A 616 -5.74 3.31 1.60
N GLY A 617 -6.93 2.83 1.21
CA GLY A 617 -7.92 3.63 0.47
C GLY A 617 -7.71 3.67 -1.05
N TYR A 618 -6.67 3.00 -1.55
CA TYR A 618 -6.33 2.97 -2.98
C TYR A 618 -7.29 2.13 -3.84
N GLY A 619 -7.94 1.11 -3.28
CA GLY A 619 -8.76 0.15 -4.02
C GLY A 619 -10.02 0.74 -4.67
N THR A 620 -10.86 1.46 -3.91
CA THR A 620 -12.07 2.16 -4.46
C THR A 620 -11.76 3.18 -5.56
N GLN A 621 -10.49 3.53 -5.70
CA GLN A 621 -10.00 4.67 -6.46
C GLN A 621 -9.21 4.25 -7.70
N GLY A 622 -9.07 2.94 -7.96
CA GLY A 622 -8.36 2.41 -9.11
C GLY A 622 -6.87 2.78 -9.12
N MET A 623 -6.29 3.00 -7.94
CA MET A 623 -4.90 3.40 -7.80
C MET A 623 -3.99 2.18 -7.66
N LEU A 624 -2.81 2.29 -8.26
CA LEU A 624 -1.77 1.28 -8.24
C LEU A 624 -0.66 1.76 -7.30
N ILE A 625 -0.27 0.91 -6.35
CA ILE A 625 0.79 1.16 -5.38
C ILE A 625 2.00 0.31 -5.78
N ASP A 626 3.12 0.97 -6.01
CA ASP A 626 4.34 0.32 -6.47
C ASP A 626 5.31 0.10 -5.32
N SER A 627 5.68 1.16 -4.59
CA SER A 627 6.68 1.02 -3.53
C SER A 627 6.64 2.15 -2.51
N VAL A 628 7.24 1.88 -1.34
CA VAL A 628 7.57 2.90 -0.34
C VAL A 628 9.08 2.89 -0.12
N SER A 629 9.70 4.07 -0.16
CA SER A 629 11.09 4.26 0.25
C SER A 629 11.21 5.39 1.25
N THR A 630 12.31 5.38 2.01
CA THR A 630 12.57 6.41 3.03
C THR A 630 14.00 6.92 2.96
N ALA A 631 14.17 8.21 3.28
CA ALA A 631 15.47 8.85 3.44
C ALA A 631 15.45 9.75 4.67
N SER A 632 16.60 9.92 5.33
CA SER A 632 16.70 10.92 6.40
C SER A 632 16.42 12.32 5.86
N ALA A 633 15.61 13.09 6.59
CA ALA A 633 15.30 14.48 6.28
C ALA A 633 15.90 15.42 7.32
N ASP A 634 15.90 16.72 6.97
CA ASP A 634 16.31 17.81 7.85
C ASP A 634 15.51 17.78 9.18
N ASP A 635 16.13 18.22 10.28
CA ASP A 635 15.54 18.27 11.62
C ASP A 635 15.45 19.70 12.18
N SER A 636 15.59 20.75 11.35
CA SER A 636 15.64 22.13 11.82
C SER A 636 14.39 22.59 12.61
N SER A 637 13.25 21.94 12.39
CA SER A 637 11.99 22.17 13.12
C SER A 637 11.83 21.31 14.38
N VAL A 638 12.78 20.42 14.69
CA VAL A 638 12.77 19.62 15.92
C VAL A 638 13.33 20.49 17.05
N THR A 639 12.50 20.74 18.07
CA THR A 639 12.93 21.54 19.23
C THR A 639 13.24 20.61 20.41
N ARG A 640 14.39 20.80 21.06
CA ARG A 640 14.80 20.06 22.25
C ARG A 640 14.60 20.92 23.51
N TYR A 641 14.05 20.32 24.55
CA TYR A 641 13.91 20.90 25.88
C TYR A 641 14.58 19.98 26.90
N GLU A 642 15.50 20.55 27.67
CA GLU A 642 16.28 19.83 28.68
C GLU A 642 15.47 19.69 29.96
N ALA A 643 15.50 18.51 30.58
CA ALA A 643 14.69 18.24 31.76
C ALA A 643 15.13 19.10 32.96
N GLU A 644 16.43 19.33 33.10
CA GLU A 644 17.05 20.08 34.19
C GLU A 644 16.98 21.61 34.05
N ASP A 645 16.38 22.12 32.97
CA ASP A 645 16.30 23.57 32.71
C ASP A 645 15.69 24.30 33.92
N SER A 646 16.33 25.41 34.32
CA SER A 646 15.92 26.20 35.50
C SER A 646 14.52 26.79 35.41
N SER A 647 13.94 26.86 34.20
CA SER A 647 12.57 27.31 33.97
C SER A 647 11.52 26.22 34.22
N ASN A 648 11.94 24.96 34.39
CA ASN A 648 11.05 23.83 34.72
C ASN A 648 10.71 23.80 36.22
N THR A 649 9.61 23.14 36.57
CA THR A 649 9.18 22.98 37.97
C THR A 649 9.55 21.61 38.50
N PHE A 650 10.20 21.56 39.65
CA PHE A 650 10.44 20.33 40.42
C PHE A 650 9.64 20.37 41.72
N ASN A 651 8.97 19.29 42.09
CA ASN A 651 8.20 19.21 43.33
C ASN A 651 8.56 17.96 44.15
N GLY A 652 8.51 18.10 45.47
CA GLY A 652 8.84 17.01 46.39
C GLY A 652 10.31 16.61 46.27
N SER A 653 10.57 15.31 46.05
CA SER A 653 11.93 14.78 45.91
C SER A 653 12.58 14.98 44.55
N ALA A 654 11.79 15.33 43.51
CA ALA A 654 12.29 15.49 42.16
C ALA A 654 13.36 16.58 42.12
N LYS A 655 14.51 16.32 41.47
CA LYS A 655 15.61 17.29 41.43
C LYS A 655 16.56 17.04 40.26
N ALA A 656 17.20 18.11 39.82
CA ALA A 656 18.31 18.02 38.89
C ALA A 656 19.59 17.51 39.58
N SER A 657 20.33 16.61 38.92
CA SER A 657 21.63 16.10 39.37
C SER A 657 22.60 15.88 38.20
N ALA A 658 23.89 15.73 38.48
CA ALA A 658 24.91 15.53 37.45
C ALA A 658 24.93 14.07 36.96
N ASP A 659 25.06 13.90 35.65
CA ASP A 659 25.42 12.64 34.98
C ASP A 659 26.16 12.99 33.69
N ASN A 660 27.45 12.65 33.59
CA ASN A 660 28.29 13.08 32.46
C ASN A 660 27.91 12.46 31.10
N ASN A 661 27.06 11.43 31.08
CA ASN A 661 26.59 10.79 29.86
C ASN A 661 25.27 11.38 29.34
N ALA A 662 24.61 12.22 30.13
CA ALA A 662 23.39 12.93 29.78
C ALA A 662 23.69 14.19 28.95
N SER A 663 22.69 14.76 28.28
CA SER A 663 22.87 16.11 27.72
C SER A 663 23.13 17.12 28.82
N ASN A 664 23.95 18.12 28.49
CA ASN A 664 24.44 19.12 29.44
C ASN A 664 25.05 18.54 30.73
N SER A 665 25.42 17.26 30.72
CA SER A 665 25.92 16.51 31.86
C SER A 665 24.96 16.50 33.08
N ARG A 666 23.64 16.57 32.85
CA ARG A 666 22.64 16.64 33.92
C ARG A 666 21.36 15.87 33.57
N ILE A 667 20.66 15.43 34.61
CA ILE A 667 19.35 14.76 34.51
C ILE A 667 18.41 15.29 35.56
N VAL A 668 17.12 14.98 35.42
CA VAL A 668 16.13 15.04 36.49
C VAL A 668 15.83 13.64 37.00
N GLY A 669 16.12 13.41 38.29
CA GLY A 669 15.87 12.14 38.97
C GLY A 669 14.96 12.31 40.18
N ASN A 670 14.78 11.23 40.94
CA ASN A 670 13.91 11.19 42.14
C ASN A 670 12.45 11.58 41.86
N VAL A 671 11.98 11.32 40.65
CA VAL A 671 10.59 11.49 40.24
C VAL A 671 9.80 10.25 40.67
N GLY A 672 8.65 10.43 41.30
CA GLY A 672 7.84 9.35 41.85
C GLY A 672 8.11 9.00 43.31
N ASN A 673 7.70 7.80 43.71
CA ASN A 673 7.67 7.30 45.08
C ASN A 673 6.72 8.12 45.97
N GLY A 674 5.55 8.43 45.41
CA GLY A 674 4.48 9.19 46.04
C GLY A 674 4.00 10.33 45.15
N ALA A 675 2.69 10.61 45.20
CA ALA A 675 2.02 11.57 44.32
C ALA A 675 2.58 13.01 44.38
N ASN A 676 3.30 13.38 45.45
CA ASN A 676 3.90 14.71 45.60
C ASN A 676 5.26 14.86 44.88
N ASN A 677 5.83 13.80 44.32
CA ASN A 677 7.17 13.82 43.72
C ASN A 677 7.06 13.79 42.20
N TRP A 678 7.06 14.96 41.57
CA TRP A 678 6.85 15.10 40.12
C TRP A 678 7.71 16.23 39.57
N PHE A 679 7.94 16.24 38.26
CA PHE A 679 8.56 17.35 37.56
C PHE A 679 7.75 17.76 36.33
N GLN A 680 7.91 19.01 35.88
CA GLN A 680 7.14 19.57 34.78
C GLN A 680 8.00 20.48 33.89
N PHE A 681 7.98 20.21 32.58
CA PHE A 681 8.36 21.16 31.56
C PHE A 681 7.32 22.27 31.49
N ASN A 682 7.72 23.53 31.68
CA ASN A 682 6.78 24.65 31.78
C ASN A 682 6.56 25.40 30.46
N LYS A 683 7.51 25.33 29.52
CA LYS A 683 7.57 26.24 28.36
C LYS A 683 7.77 25.50 27.04
N VAL A 684 7.07 24.37 26.86
CA VAL A 684 7.11 23.64 25.60
C VAL A 684 6.32 24.43 24.56
N THR A 685 7.03 25.17 23.72
CA THR A 685 6.42 26.09 22.75
C THR A 685 6.28 25.42 21.39
N VAL A 686 5.07 25.46 20.82
CA VAL A 686 4.81 24.97 19.45
C VAL A 686 4.15 26.05 18.60
N PRO A 687 4.43 26.09 17.28
CA PRO A 687 3.96 27.17 16.40
C PRO A 687 2.45 27.11 16.10
N GLU A 688 1.84 25.92 16.19
CA GLU A 688 0.47 25.65 15.78
C GLU A 688 -0.16 24.58 16.68
N ASP A 689 -1.50 24.54 16.72
CA ASP A 689 -2.24 23.44 17.33
C ASP A 689 -2.04 22.17 16.49
N GLY A 690 -1.83 21.01 17.12
CA GLY A 690 -1.74 19.77 16.35
C GLY A 690 -1.17 18.58 17.09
N ASN A 691 -0.91 17.51 16.33
CA ASN A 691 -0.27 16.30 16.83
C ASN A 691 1.24 16.42 16.70
N TYR A 692 1.91 16.19 17.82
CA TYR A 692 3.36 16.24 17.95
C TYR A 692 3.88 14.89 18.43
N THR A 693 5.04 14.49 17.93
CA THR A 693 5.82 13.41 18.52
C THR A 693 6.69 13.99 19.61
N LEU A 694 6.57 13.42 20.82
CA LEU A 694 7.44 13.68 21.95
C LEU A 694 8.43 12.51 22.09
N THR A 695 9.70 12.75 21.78
CA THR A 695 10.77 11.77 22.03
C THR A 695 11.41 12.07 23.37
N ILE A 696 11.34 11.13 24.30
CA ILE A 696 11.81 11.28 25.68
C ILE A 696 13.15 10.56 25.82
N GLY A 697 14.21 11.31 26.13
CA GLY A 697 15.50 10.77 26.53
C GLY A 697 15.47 10.38 28.01
N TYR A 698 15.83 9.13 28.32
CA TYR A 698 15.74 8.62 29.68
C TYR A 698 16.82 7.56 29.97
N ALA A 699 17.11 7.37 31.25
CA ALA A 699 17.93 6.27 31.74
C ALA A 699 17.29 5.64 32.97
N GLN A 700 17.36 4.31 33.09
CA GLN A 700 16.95 3.63 34.29
C GLN A 700 17.69 2.30 34.47
N TRP A 701 17.91 1.90 35.71
CA TRP A 701 18.67 0.68 36.03
C TRP A 701 18.15 -0.03 37.27
N GLU A 702 16.82 -0.21 37.35
CA GLU A 702 16.22 -0.95 38.45
C GLU A 702 16.19 -2.46 38.17
N TYR A 703 16.58 -3.24 39.18
CA TYR A 703 16.52 -4.70 39.23
C TYR A 703 15.96 -5.08 40.59
N THR A 704 15.37 -6.27 40.69
CA THR A 704 15.06 -6.85 41.99
C THR A 704 16.34 -7.23 42.76
N ALA A 705 16.24 -7.29 44.08
CA ALA A 705 17.39 -7.43 44.97
C ALA A 705 18.28 -8.64 44.61
N ASN A 706 19.56 -8.38 44.34
CA ASN A 706 20.64 -9.36 44.12
C ASN A 706 20.59 -10.19 42.82
N ASN A 707 19.75 -9.85 41.83
CA ASN A 707 19.73 -10.55 40.55
C ASN A 707 19.72 -9.60 39.34
N THR A 708 20.85 -9.50 38.63
CA THR A 708 20.98 -8.68 37.42
C THR A 708 20.27 -9.26 36.20
N TRP A 709 19.57 -10.38 36.31
CA TRP A 709 18.74 -10.96 35.24
C TRP A 709 17.26 -10.62 35.38
N GLN A 710 16.85 -10.11 36.54
CA GLN A 710 15.48 -9.73 36.83
C GLN A 710 15.32 -8.22 36.68
N ILE A 711 15.34 -7.78 35.42
CA ILE A 711 15.17 -6.38 35.08
C ILE A 711 13.77 -5.90 35.49
N VAL A 712 13.68 -4.65 35.90
CA VAL A 712 12.41 -3.97 36.14
C VAL A 712 12.27 -2.86 35.12
N ASN A 713 11.09 -2.76 34.50
CA ASN A 713 10.70 -1.58 33.75
C ASN A 713 10.09 -0.56 34.73
N ARG A 714 10.51 0.70 34.62
CA ARG A 714 9.88 1.81 35.35
C ARG A 714 8.78 2.42 34.52
N TRP A 715 7.91 3.18 35.16
CA TRP A 715 6.84 3.88 34.48
C TRP A 715 6.65 5.28 35.04
N ALA A 716 6.03 6.15 34.25
CA ALA A 716 5.60 7.47 34.68
C ALA A 716 4.23 7.82 34.08
N ASP A 717 3.40 8.46 34.87
CA ASP A 717 2.19 9.13 34.42
C ASP A 717 2.57 10.49 33.84
N MET A 718 2.29 10.68 32.55
CA MET A 718 2.57 11.90 31.80
C MET A 718 1.27 12.66 31.52
N SER A 719 1.17 13.93 31.94
CA SER A 719 0.05 14.82 31.58
C SER A 719 0.52 15.99 30.73
N VAL A 720 -0.33 16.38 29.78
CA VAL A 720 -0.14 17.55 28.91
C VAL A 720 -1.17 18.59 29.30
N ASN A 721 -0.75 19.83 29.55
CA ASN A 721 -1.63 20.96 29.92
C ASN A 721 -2.61 20.67 31.08
N GLY A 722 -2.25 19.77 32.00
CA GLY A 722 -3.09 19.36 33.12
C GLY A 722 -4.24 18.40 32.76
N GLU A 723 -4.28 17.89 31.52
CA GLU A 723 -5.21 16.85 31.09
C GLU A 723 -4.93 15.50 31.78
N THR A 724 -5.82 14.53 31.57
CA THR A 724 -5.67 13.16 32.09
C THR A 724 -4.31 12.57 31.72
N SER A 725 -3.61 12.04 32.73
CA SER A 725 -2.30 11.43 32.51
C SER A 725 -2.38 10.16 31.65
N LYS A 726 -1.38 10.00 30.77
CA LYS A 726 -1.06 8.76 30.07
C LYS A 726 -0.04 7.96 30.88
N HIS A 727 -0.26 6.65 31.02
CA HIS A 727 0.67 5.75 31.69
C HIS A 727 1.75 5.28 30.70
N LEU A 728 3.00 5.68 30.90
CA LEU A 728 4.12 5.33 30.01
C LEU A 728 5.09 4.38 30.70
N VAL A 729 5.33 3.23 30.08
CA VAL A 729 6.35 2.26 30.51
C VAL A 729 7.67 2.54 29.80
N PHE A 730 8.75 2.55 30.58
CA PHE A 730 10.12 2.82 30.15
C PHE A 730 10.95 1.56 30.31
N ALA A 731 11.34 0.98 29.17
CA ALA A 731 12.16 -0.22 29.12
C ALA A 731 13.50 -0.03 29.82
N ASN A 732 14.02 -1.10 30.43
CA ASN A 732 15.22 -1.00 31.22
C ASN A 732 16.49 -0.74 30.40
N THR A 733 17.12 0.43 30.60
CA THR A 733 18.25 0.88 29.78
C THR A 733 19.59 0.25 30.13
N ARG A 734 19.62 -0.73 31.04
CA ARG A 734 20.83 -1.48 31.44
C ARG A 734 21.91 -0.62 32.12
N GLY A 735 21.61 0.61 32.54
CA GLY A 735 22.53 1.45 33.30
C GLY A 735 21.97 2.85 33.62
N TRP A 736 22.27 3.41 34.81
CA TRP A 736 21.81 4.76 35.20
C TRP A 736 22.34 5.87 34.29
N SER A 737 23.44 5.60 33.59
CA SER A 737 24.10 6.52 32.66
C SER A 737 24.09 5.97 31.21
N ASN A 738 23.20 5.03 30.91
CA ASN A 738 22.94 4.55 29.55
C ASN A 738 21.59 5.11 29.09
N PHE A 739 21.63 6.06 28.16
CA PHE A 739 20.44 6.81 27.75
C PHE A 739 19.82 6.21 26.49
N TRP A 740 18.54 5.86 26.61
CA TRP A 740 17.68 5.38 25.53
C TRP A 740 16.58 6.41 25.27
N THR A 741 15.79 6.17 24.23
CA THR A 741 14.66 7.01 23.86
C THR A 741 13.39 6.19 23.69
N THR A 742 12.28 6.74 24.16
CA THR A 742 10.94 6.28 23.80
C THR A 742 10.16 7.45 23.22
N SER A 743 9.14 7.17 22.41
CA SER A 743 8.31 8.21 21.79
C SER A 743 6.84 8.02 22.11
N VAL A 744 6.13 9.12 22.27
CA VAL A 744 4.68 9.20 22.51
C VAL A 744 4.09 10.31 21.66
N ARG A 745 2.90 10.11 21.08
CA ARG A 745 2.18 11.18 20.37
C ARG A 745 1.23 11.92 21.30
N VAL A 746 1.25 13.24 21.19
CA VAL A 746 0.49 14.16 22.04
C VAL A 746 -0.13 15.27 21.20
N ASN A 747 -1.30 15.77 21.63
CA ASN A 747 -1.86 16.99 21.07
C ASN A 747 -1.30 18.19 21.85
N LEU A 748 -0.74 19.17 21.15
CA LEU A 748 -0.24 20.41 21.75
C LEU A 748 -0.99 21.61 21.18
N LYS A 749 -1.12 22.66 21.98
CA LYS A 749 -1.73 23.94 21.60
C LYS A 749 -0.67 24.93 21.16
N LYS A 750 -0.96 25.75 20.17
CA LYS A 750 -0.11 26.87 19.76
C LYS A 750 0.31 27.71 20.96
N GLY A 751 1.59 28.02 21.05
CA GLY A 751 2.19 28.72 22.18
C GLY A 751 2.76 27.76 23.22
N GLU A 752 2.84 28.22 24.48
CA GLU A 752 3.43 27.46 25.58
C GLU A 752 2.50 26.34 26.06
N ASN A 753 3.06 25.15 26.26
CA ASN A 753 2.42 23.98 26.83
C ASN A 753 3.21 23.49 28.03
N THR A 754 2.52 22.80 28.94
CA THR A 754 3.16 22.12 30.08
C THR A 754 3.13 20.62 29.89
N ILE A 755 4.23 19.94 30.21
CA ILE A 755 4.31 18.47 30.20
C ILE A 755 4.85 18.01 31.54
N ARG A 756 4.06 17.27 32.30
CA ARG A 756 4.39 16.82 33.66
C ARG A 756 4.54 15.31 33.71
N PHE A 757 5.57 14.85 34.42
CA PHE A 757 5.79 13.44 34.75
C PHE A 757 5.75 13.21 36.26
N GLY A 758 5.10 12.13 36.68
CA GLY A 758 5.09 11.68 38.07
C GLY A 758 4.81 10.18 38.19
N ASN A 759 4.92 9.64 39.39
CA ASN A 759 4.51 8.27 39.70
C ASN A 759 3.99 8.24 41.14
N ALA A 760 2.69 7.97 41.31
CA ALA A 760 2.03 8.04 42.60
C ALA A 760 2.29 6.82 43.49
N ASN A 761 2.79 5.71 42.93
CA ASN A 761 3.11 4.50 43.69
C ASN A 761 4.30 4.72 44.62
N THR A 762 4.49 3.81 45.58
CA THR A 762 5.53 3.89 46.60
C THR A 762 6.35 2.61 46.73
N GLY A 763 7.60 2.75 47.14
CA GLY A 763 8.56 1.65 47.32
C GLY A 763 9.28 1.25 46.03
N THR A 764 10.24 0.33 46.18
CA THR A 764 10.93 -0.29 45.05
C THR A 764 10.10 -1.42 44.47
N ALA A 765 10.42 -1.81 43.23
CA ALA A 765 9.88 -3.04 42.69
C ALA A 765 10.31 -4.25 43.53
N SER A 766 9.47 -5.28 43.54
CA SER A 766 9.76 -6.55 44.23
C SER A 766 9.70 -7.71 43.25
N GLU A 767 10.30 -8.83 43.64
CA GLU A 767 10.20 -10.09 42.89
C GLU A 767 8.76 -10.61 42.84
N SER A 768 7.90 -10.18 43.78
CA SER A 768 6.48 -10.54 43.80
C SER A 768 5.62 -9.73 42.82
N GLY A 769 6.21 -9.15 41.77
CA GLY A 769 5.50 -8.37 40.76
C GLY A 769 5.01 -6.99 41.20
N LYS A 770 5.40 -6.49 42.38
CA LYS A 770 5.08 -5.11 42.76
C LYS A 770 5.82 -4.16 41.81
N ALA A 771 5.07 -3.33 41.10
CA ALA A 771 5.66 -2.29 40.25
C ALA A 771 6.46 -1.27 41.07
N SER A 772 7.52 -0.71 40.47
CA SER A 772 8.30 0.36 41.10
C SER A 772 7.45 1.61 41.32
N GLY A 773 7.63 2.25 42.47
CA GLY A 773 7.10 3.60 42.72
C GLY A 773 7.90 4.69 42.02
N TRP A 774 9.09 4.41 41.51
CA TRP A 774 9.96 5.41 40.89
C TRP A 774 9.76 5.48 39.37
N ALA A 775 9.80 6.69 38.84
CA ALA A 775 9.94 6.96 37.41
C ALA A 775 11.43 6.84 36.97
N PRO A 776 11.73 6.77 35.65
CA PRO A 776 13.12 6.82 35.18
C PRO A 776 13.80 8.16 35.50
N ASN A 777 15.11 8.23 35.29
CA ASN A 777 15.80 9.51 35.18
C ASN A 777 15.53 10.11 33.80
N PHE A 778 15.16 11.38 33.75
CA PHE A 778 14.84 12.10 32.52
C PHE A 778 16.00 12.99 32.10
N ASP A 779 16.34 12.95 30.81
CA ASP A 779 17.40 13.75 30.19
C ASP A 779 16.78 14.96 29.46
N TYR A 780 15.98 14.69 28.43
CA TYR A 780 15.34 15.73 27.61
C TYR A 780 14.04 15.23 26.99
N ILE A 781 13.30 16.16 26.39
CA ILE A 781 12.27 15.88 25.39
C ILE A 781 12.65 16.54 24.06
N GLN A 782 12.41 15.85 22.95
CA GLN A 782 12.34 16.46 21.62
C GLN A 782 10.88 16.55 21.19
N VAL A 783 10.52 17.69 20.59
CA VAL A 783 9.17 18.02 20.19
C VAL A 783 9.18 18.41 18.72
N ALA A 784 8.38 17.71 17.92
CA ALA A 784 8.27 17.97 16.50
C ALA A 784 6.84 17.64 16.02
N PRO A 785 6.27 18.42 15.08
CA PRO A 785 5.05 17.99 14.38
C PRO A 785 5.24 16.57 13.85
N THR A 786 4.31 15.66 14.15
CA THR A 786 4.45 14.25 13.73
C THR A 786 4.56 14.13 12.21
N VAL A 787 3.80 14.97 11.50
CA VAL A 787 3.80 15.09 10.05
C VAL A 787 3.96 16.56 9.71
N ASP A 788 4.88 16.86 8.79
CA ASP A 788 4.97 18.18 8.19
C ASP A 788 4.14 18.18 6.90
N SER A 789 2.83 18.43 7.00
CA SER A 789 1.93 18.38 5.85
C SER A 789 2.25 19.45 4.80
N SER A 790 2.97 20.52 5.18
CA SER A 790 3.44 21.54 4.24
C SER A 790 4.56 21.04 3.33
N SER A 791 5.21 19.93 3.70
CA SER A 791 6.28 19.30 2.93
C SER A 791 5.78 18.39 1.81
N VAL A 792 4.47 18.13 1.71
CA VAL A 792 3.90 17.23 0.70
C VAL A 792 4.22 17.76 -0.69
N LYS A 793 4.96 16.96 -1.46
CA LYS A 793 5.31 17.23 -2.85
C LYS A 793 5.03 16.02 -3.69
N TYR A 794 4.75 16.25 -4.96
CA TYR A 794 4.56 15.19 -5.94
C TYR A 794 5.64 15.34 -7.01
N THR A 795 6.22 14.25 -7.49
CA THR A 795 7.23 14.28 -8.55
C THR A 795 6.96 13.25 -9.64
N THR A 796 7.28 13.56 -10.89
CA THR A 796 7.35 12.60 -11.99
C THR A 796 8.53 11.65 -11.82
N ALA A 797 8.61 10.61 -12.67
CA ALA A 797 9.67 9.59 -12.61
C ALA A 797 11.10 10.15 -12.78
N ASP A 798 11.28 11.27 -13.48
CA ASP A 798 12.55 11.98 -13.63
C ASP A 798 12.90 12.90 -12.42
N GLY A 799 12.00 13.00 -11.44
CA GLY A 799 12.13 13.84 -10.25
C GLY A 799 11.60 15.27 -10.39
N SER A 800 11.04 15.64 -11.55
CA SER A 800 10.43 16.97 -11.74
C SER A 800 9.17 17.14 -10.87
N GLU A 801 8.99 18.30 -10.25
CA GLU A 801 7.84 18.59 -9.37
C GLU A 801 6.52 18.61 -10.15
N ILE A 802 5.46 18.06 -9.57
CA ILE A 802 4.10 18.02 -10.14
C ILE A 802 3.29 19.22 -9.65
N LYS A 803 2.89 20.09 -10.59
CA LYS A 803 2.05 21.27 -10.35
C LYS A 803 0.78 21.17 -11.14
N SER A 804 -0.36 21.32 -10.47
CA SER A 804 -1.66 21.20 -11.12
C SER A 804 -1.97 22.42 -11.99
N ILE A 805 -2.62 22.18 -13.13
CA ILE A 805 -3.17 23.25 -13.96
C ILE A 805 -4.36 23.87 -13.21
N THR A 806 -4.30 25.17 -12.98
CA THR A 806 -5.31 25.93 -12.23
C THR A 806 -6.18 26.80 -13.12
N SER A 807 -5.74 27.12 -14.34
CA SER A 807 -6.58 27.84 -15.30
C SER A 807 -6.15 27.61 -16.74
N LEU A 808 -7.13 27.51 -17.64
CA LEU A 808 -6.96 27.58 -19.08
C LEU A 808 -7.63 28.85 -19.62
N THR A 809 -7.06 29.48 -20.64
CA THR A 809 -7.69 30.64 -21.30
C THR A 809 -7.41 30.65 -22.79
N ALA A 810 -8.46 30.45 -23.59
CA ALA A 810 -8.40 30.55 -25.04
C ALA A 810 -8.26 32.01 -25.51
N LYS A 811 -7.45 32.23 -26.54
CA LYS A 811 -7.20 33.51 -27.18
C LYS A 811 -7.02 33.32 -28.69
N ALA A 812 -7.65 34.19 -29.47
CA ALA A 812 -7.36 34.37 -30.89
C ALA A 812 -7.70 35.81 -31.28
N ASN A 813 -7.10 36.34 -32.35
CA ASN A 813 -7.32 37.73 -32.77
C ASN A 813 -8.79 38.05 -33.08
N CYS A 814 -9.55 37.08 -33.55
CA CYS A 814 -10.98 37.20 -33.89
C CYS A 814 -11.92 36.59 -32.84
N LEU A 815 -11.39 36.05 -31.74
CA LEU A 815 -12.21 35.55 -30.62
C LEU A 815 -12.67 36.75 -29.76
N LYS A 816 -13.96 37.08 -29.82
CA LYS A 816 -14.57 38.17 -29.04
C LYS A 816 -15.66 37.62 -28.15
N ASP A 817 -15.61 37.96 -26.86
CA ASP A 817 -16.59 37.51 -25.85
C ASP A 817 -16.84 35.99 -25.86
N GLY A 818 -15.80 35.20 -26.12
CA GLY A 818 -15.88 33.74 -26.19
C GLY A 818 -16.48 33.18 -27.48
N VAL A 819 -16.72 34.01 -28.50
CA VAL A 819 -17.27 33.61 -29.79
C VAL A 819 -16.28 33.90 -30.91
N LEU A 820 -16.05 32.89 -31.73
CA LEU A 820 -15.24 32.93 -32.94
C LEU A 820 -16.17 32.79 -34.16
N THR A 821 -16.18 33.78 -35.04
CA THR A 821 -17.03 33.76 -36.26
C THR A 821 -16.16 33.60 -37.49
N LEU A 822 -16.45 32.57 -38.29
CA LEU A 822 -15.71 32.16 -39.48
C LEU A 822 -16.67 31.94 -40.65
N THR A 823 -16.19 32.00 -41.88
CA THR A 823 -16.91 31.56 -43.08
C THR A 823 -16.51 30.13 -43.43
N GLU A 824 -17.39 29.36 -44.06
CA GLU A 824 -17.09 28.00 -44.53
C GLU A 824 -15.84 27.98 -45.42
N GLY A 825 -14.84 27.18 -45.04
CA GLY A 825 -13.51 27.13 -45.65
C GLY A 825 -12.44 27.97 -44.95
N ASP A 826 -12.79 28.85 -44.01
CA ASP A 826 -11.82 29.63 -43.22
C ASP A 826 -11.08 28.75 -42.21
N SER A 827 -9.90 29.20 -41.79
CA SER A 827 -9.12 28.56 -40.73
C SER A 827 -8.45 29.61 -39.85
N VAL A 828 -8.36 29.36 -38.54
CA VAL A 828 -7.70 30.29 -37.62
C VAL A 828 -7.01 29.59 -36.46
N ASP A 829 -5.86 30.12 -36.07
CA ASP A 829 -5.12 29.65 -34.91
C ASP A 829 -5.77 30.16 -33.62
N VAL A 830 -6.06 29.23 -32.71
CA VAL A 830 -6.51 29.52 -31.35
C VAL A 830 -5.44 29.03 -30.37
N GLU A 831 -4.96 29.95 -29.55
CA GLU A 831 -3.99 29.70 -28.49
C GLU A 831 -4.70 29.48 -27.14
N VAL A 832 -4.39 28.40 -26.43
CA VAL A 832 -4.82 28.21 -25.04
C VAL A 832 -3.65 28.40 -24.09
N ASN A 833 -3.75 29.43 -23.26
CA ASN A 833 -2.76 29.72 -22.22
C ASN A 833 -2.99 28.82 -21.00
N ILE A 834 -1.90 28.25 -20.47
CA ILE A 834 -1.92 27.32 -19.34
C ILE A 834 -1.28 28.00 -18.12
N LYS A 835 -1.91 27.91 -16.95
CA LYS A 835 -1.31 28.36 -15.68
C LYS A 835 -1.34 27.26 -14.60
N PRO A 836 -0.31 27.20 -13.74
CA PRO A 836 0.93 28.00 -13.79
C PRO A 836 1.80 27.62 -15.01
N ILE A 837 2.73 28.49 -15.41
CA ILE A 837 3.62 28.27 -16.58
C ILE A 837 4.59 27.10 -16.39
N ASN A 838 4.59 26.45 -15.23
CA ASN A 838 5.38 25.26 -14.94
C ASN A 838 4.49 24.12 -14.45
N ALA A 839 3.24 24.07 -14.94
CA ALA A 839 2.35 22.95 -14.72
C ALA A 839 2.96 21.67 -15.27
N THR A 840 2.64 20.56 -14.61
CA THR A 840 3.27 19.27 -14.91
C THR A 840 2.36 18.49 -15.82
N ASP A 841 2.87 18.28 -17.03
CA ASP A 841 2.16 17.84 -18.22
C ASP A 841 1.12 18.89 -18.70
N ALA A 842 1.56 19.73 -19.64
CA ALA A 842 0.77 20.82 -20.22
C ALA A 842 -0.13 20.36 -21.39
N THR A 843 -0.28 19.04 -21.59
CA THR A 843 -1.06 18.50 -22.70
C THR A 843 -2.55 18.79 -22.49
N LEU A 844 -3.21 19.30 -23.52
CA LEU A 844 -4.65 19.59 -23.51
C LEU A 844 -5.39 18.69 -24.50
N VAL A 845 -6.67 18.45 -24.22
CA VAL A 845 -7.61 17.76 -25.10
C VAL A 845 -8.60 18.78 -25.63
N TRP A 846 -8.78 18.82 -26.94
CA TRP A 846 -9.73 19.70 -27.63
C TRP A 846 -10.91 18.90 -28.14
N ALA A 847 -12.12 19.22 -27.67
CA ALA A 847 -13.34 18.56 -28.10
C ALA A 847 -14.31 19.57 -28.73
N SER A 848 -14.76 19.27 -29.95
CA SER A 848 -15.84 20.00 -30.63
C SER A 848 -17.17 19.31 -30.34
N SER A 849 -18.22 20.05 -29.97
CA SER A 849 -19.56 19.48 -29.77
C SER A 849 -20.19 18.96 -31.07
N ASP A 850 -19.76 19.48 -32.21
CA ASP A 850 -20.09 19.00 -33.56
C ASP A 850 -18.86 19.15 -34.47
N SER A 851 -18.10 18.06 -34.62
CA SER A 851 -16.92 18.02 -35.48
C SER A 851 -17.25 18.12 -36.98
N SER A 852 -18.51 18.04 -37.39
CA SER A 852 -18.90 18.28 -38.79
C SER A 852 -19.01 19.77 -39.12
N VAL A 853 -19.15 20.64 -38.11
CA VAL A 853 -19.18 22.11 -38.27
C VAL A 853 -17.77 22.68 -38.25
N ALA A 854 -16.96 22.31 -37.25
CA ALA A 854 -15.57 22.69 -37.18
C ALA A 854 -14.72 21.68 -36.38
N THR A 855 -13.47 21.51 -36.80
CA THR A 855 -12.46 20.64 -36.18
C THR A 855 -11.23 21.44 -35.76
N ALA A 856 -10.48 20.91 -34.79
CA ALA A 856 -9.18 21.44 -34.41
C ALA A 856 -8.09 20.51 -34.95
N GLU A 857 -7.08 21.05 -35.61
CA GLU A 857 -5.90 20.33 -36.08
C GLU A 857 -4.65 20.80 -35.32
N GLU A 858 -3.67 19.91 -35.15
CA GLU A 858 -2.35 20.27 -34.64
C GLU A 858 -1.60 21.14 -35.64
N GLN A 859 -0.90 22.17 -35.15
CA GLN A 859 0.02 22.91 -35.98
C GLN A 859 1.32 22.12 -36.13
N GLU A 860 1.66 21.73 -37.37
CA GLU A 860 3.02 21.30 -37.73
C GLU A 860 3.88 22.53 -38.05
N ASP A 861 5.09 22.59 -37.51
CA ASP A 861 6.08 23.61 -37.87
C ASP A 861 6.70 23.33 -39.24
N ALA A 862 7.32 24.36 -39.82
CA ALA A 862 7.93 24.35 -41.16
C ALA A 862 8.98 23.23 -41.39
N ASP A 863 9.41 22.55 -40.32
CA ASP A 863 10.40 21.47 -40.33
C ASP A 863 9.75 20.07 -40.37
N GLY A 864 8.41 19.97 -40.43
CA GLY A 864 7.66 18.70 -40.47
C GLY A 864 7.63 17.95 -39.12
N ILE A 865 7.85 18.67 -38.02
CA ILE A 865 7.73 18.19 -36.65
C ILE A 865 6.46 18.83 -36.08
N ALA A 866 5.74 18.15 -35.19
CA ALA A 866 4.66 18.77 -34.42
C ALA A 866 5.27 19.49 -33.20
N THR A 867 5.29 20.83 -33.17
CA THR A 867 5.81 21.57 -32.02
C THR A 867 4.78 21.68 -30.90
N GLN A 868 5.06 20.99 -29.79
CA GLN A 868 4.80 21.60 -28.50
C GLN A 868 5.73 22.81 -28.36
N SER A 869 5.18 24.02 -28.54
CA SER A 869 5.98 25.22 -28.45
C SER A 869 6.61 25.36 -27.04
N VAL A 870 7.85 25.80 -26.97
CA VAL A 870 8.64 25.96 -25.72
C VAL A 870 8.06 27.06 -24.78
N LYS A 871 6.92 27.66 -25.15
CA LYS A 871 6.06 28.50 -24.30
C LYS A 871 4.81 27.67 -23.99
N LEU A 872 4.37 27.57 -22.73
CA LEU A 872 3.15 26.83 -22.34
C LEU A 872 1.86 27.49 -22.85
N VAL A 873 1.69 27.40 -24.16
CA VAL A 873 0.53 27.77 -24.95
C VAL A 873 0.34 26.60 -25.92
N ASP A 874 -0.85 25.99 -25.90
CA ASP A 874 -1.23 24.99 -26.90
C ASP A 874 -1.99 25.70 -28.01
N SER A 875 -1.44 25.70 -29.22
CA SER A 875 -2.00 26.37 -30.39
C SER A 875 -2.58 25.32 -31.33
N ARG A 876 -3.85 25.48 -31.72
CA ARG A 876 -4.53 24.61 -32.68
C ARG A 876 -5.16 25.45 -33.78
N THR A 877 -5.13 24.94 -35.01
CA THR A 877 -5.86 25.54 -36.12
C THR A 877 -7.29 25.04 -36.09
N ILE A 878 -8.26 25.95 -36.00
CA ILE A 878 -9.68 25.63 -36.10
C ILE A 878 -10.12 25.78 -37.56
N HIS A 879 -10.60 24.68 -38.15
CA HIS A 879 -11.09 24.64 -39.53
C HIS A 879 -12.61 24.74 -39.57
N ALA A 880 -13.14 25.73 -40.28
CA ALA A 880 -14.58 25.88 -40.51
C ALA A 880 -15.02 25.00 -41.69
N LEU A 881 -15.68 23.87 -41.39
CA LEU A 881 -16.02 22.86 -42.40
C LEU A 881 -17.39 23.06 -43.03
N LYS A 882 -18.36 23.50 -42.24
CA LYS A 882 -19.76 23.64 -42.67
C LYS A 882 -20.46 24.72 -41.88
N ALA A 883 -21.33 25.49 -42.54
CA ALA A 883 -22.21 26.44 -41.86
C ALA A 883 -22.98 25.78 -40.69
N GLY A 884 -22.89 26.40 -39.51
CA GLY A 884 -23.42 25.83 -38.28
C GLY A 884 -22.78 26.44 -37.02
N GLU A 885 -23.09 25.84 -35.88
CA GLU A 885 -22.56 26.25 -34.57
C GLU A 885 -21.97 25.04 -33.86
N THR A 886 -20.78 25.19 -33.29
CA THR A 886 -20.18 24.21 -32.39
C THR A 886 -19.51 24.90 -31.20
N THR A 887 -19.38 24.21 -30.08
CA THR A 887 -18.61 24.67 -28.92
C THR A 887 -17.36 23.82 -28.80
N PHE A 888 -16.21 24.48 -28.72
CA PHE A 888 -14.97 23.84 -28.32
C PHE A 888 -14.83 23.87 -26.81
N THR A 889 -14.56 22.71 -26.24
CA THR A 889 -14.17 22.54 -24.85
C THR A 889 -12.74 22.03 -24.82
N VAL A 890 -11.85 22.83 -24.24
CA VAL A 890 -10.45 22.49 -24.05
C VAL A 890 -10.25 22.15 -22.59
N THR A 891 -9.81 20.94 -22.31
CA THR A 891 -9.58 20.45 -20.95
C THR A 891 -8.14 19.96 -20.80
N PRO A 892 -7.54 20.10 -19.61
CA PRO A 892 -6.27 19.42 -19.32
C PRO A 892 -6.39 17.92 -19.51
N ALA A 893 -5.35 17.29 -20.06
CA ALA A 893 -5.30 15.84 -20.19
C ALA A 893 -5.12 15.16 -18.82
N VAL A 894 -4.33 15.75 -17.94
CA VAL A 894 -4.07 15.27 -16.57
C VAL A 894 -3.81 16.43 -15.61
N ASN A 895 -3.87 16.12 -14.30
CA ASN A 895 -3.33 16.92 -13.20
C ASN A 895 -3.85 18.37 -13.21
N ALA A 896 -5.16 18.51 -13.14
CA ALA A 896 -5.83 19.80 -13.05
C ALA A 896 -6.75 19.90 -11.83
N GLU A 897 -7.02 21.14 -11.41
CA GLU A 897 -8.09 21.39 -10.46
C GLU A 897 -9.47 21.06 -11.07
N ASN A 898 -10.42 20.68 -10.21
CA ASN A 898 -11.76 20.29 -10.66
C ASN A 898 -12.42 21.45 -11.42
N GLY A 899 -12.92 21.16 -12.63
CA GLY A 899 -13.65 22.13 -13.45
C GLY A 899 -12.79 23.06 -14.29
N VAL A 900 -11.46 22.86 -14.34
CA VAL A 900 -10.59 23.62 -15.22
C VAL A 900 -10.86 23.24 -16.68
N SER A 901 -11.39 24.19 -17.44
CA SER A 901 -11.54 24.10 -18.89
C SER A 901 -11.52 25.50 -19.51
N ALA A 902 -11.22 25.59 -20.79
CA ALA A 902 -11.52 26.76 -21.60
C ALA A 902 -12.61 26.39 -22.60
N THR A 903 -13.68 27.17 -22.67
CA THR A 903 -14.76 26.97 -23.64
C THR A 903 -14.89 28.19 -24.53
N PHE A 904 -15.10 27.96 -25.82
CA PHE A 904 -15.43 28.99 -26.77
C PHE A 904 -16.32 28.44 -27.87
N LYS A 905 -17.19 29.29 -28.40
CA LYS A 905 -18.16 28.94 -29.43
C LYS A 905 -17.62 29.33 -30.80
N VAL A 906 -17.80 28.47 -31.79
CA VAL A 906 -17.46 28.71 -33.19
C VAL A 906 -18.75 28.76 -33.99
N ILE A 907 -18.98 29.88 -34.67
CA ILE A 907 -20.08 30.09 -35.59
C ILE A 907 -19.51 30.13 -37.01
N VAL A 908 -19.92 29.19 -37.85
CA VAL A 908 -19.53 29.14 -39.26
C VAL A 908 -20.68 29.67 -40.12
N THR A 909 -20.43 30.70 -40.93
CA THR A 909 -21.37 31.23 -41.92
C THR A 909 -21.15 30.60 -43.28
N ALA A 910 -22.22 30.38 -44.05
CA ALA A 910 -22.11 29.81 -45.40
C ALA A 910 -21.30 30.74 -46.33
N LYS A 911 -20.46 30.13 -47.18
CA LYS A 911 -19.74 30.86 -48.24
C LYS A 911 -20.73 31.30 -49.32
N GLU A 912 -20.78 32.60 -49.59
CA GLU A 912 -21.66 33.17 -50.63
C GLU A 912 -21.18 32.69 -52.02
N PRO A 913 -22.07 32.23 -52.92
CA PRO A 913 -21.66 31.80 -54.25
C PRO A 913 -21.20 33.02 -55.08
N GLU A 914 -20.01 32.97 -55.67
CA GLU A 914 -19.56 34.01 -56.59
C GLU A 914 -20.48 34.08 -57.84
N PRO A 915 -20.81 35.29 -58.34
CA PRO A 915 -21.70 35.44 -59.47
C PRO A 915 -21.06 34.89 -60.75
N VAL A 916 -21.76 33.99 -61.43
CA VAL A 916 -21.37 33.47 -62.74
C VAL A 916 -21.62 34.56 -63.79
N SER A 917 -20.58 34.99 -64.51
CA SER A 917 -20.72 35.97 -65.60
C SER A 917 -21.38 35.33 -66.84
N ALA A 918 -22.22 36.09 -67.55
CA ALA A 918 -22.93 35.60 -68.74
C ALA A 918 -22.00 35.38 -69.95
N ASP A 919 -22.22 34.31 -70.72
CA ASP A 919 -21.51 34.00 -71.97
C ASP A 919 -22.03 34.87 -73.13
N LYS A 920 -21.23 35.88 -73.48
CA LYS A 920 -21.52 36.87 -74.52
C LYS A 920 -21.01 36.50 -75.91
N SER A 921 -20.32 35.36 -76.06
CA SER A 921 -19.60 35.00 -77.29
C SER A 921 -20.51 34.96 -78.53
N LYS A 922 -21.73 34.41 -78.40
CA LYS A 922 -22.69 34.30 -79.51
C LYS A 922 -23.32 35.64 -79.89
N LEU A 923 -23.58 36.52 -78.92
CA LEU A 923 -24.09 37.87 -79.17
C LEU A 923 -23.03 38.73 -79.87
N GLN A 924 -21.77 38.63 -79.43
CA GLN A 924 -20.64 39.33 -80.06
C GLN A 924 -20.49 38.93 -81.53
N ALA A 925 -20.52 37.62 -81.81
CA ALA A 925 -20.44 37.12 -83.18
C ALA A 925 -21.60 37.63 -84.08
N ALA A 926 -22.82 37.74 -83.54
CA ALA A 926 -23.97 38.26 -84.29
C ALA A 926 -23.88 39.77 -84.55
N VAL A 927 -23.35 40.55 -83.61
CA VAL A 927 -23.07 41.99 -83.78
C VAL A 927 -21.98 42.21 -84.84
N ASP A 928 -20.93 41.40 -84.84
CA ASP A 928 -19.85 41.46 -85.82
C ASP A 928 -20.33 41.10 -87.23
N GLU A 929 -21.21 40.10 -87.36
CA GLU A 929 -21.85 39.71 -88.61
C GLU A 929 -22.78 40.82 -89.14
N ALA A 930 -23.59 41.40 -88.25
CA ALA A 930 -24.49 42.51 -88.54
C ALA A 930 -23.74 43.76 -89.03
N GLY A 931 -22.53 44.03 -88.52
CA GLY A 931 -21.67 45.14 -88.94
C GLY A 931 -21.13 45.04 -90.38
N LYS A 932 -21.33 43.91 -91.08
CA LYS A 932 -20.90 43.71 -92.47
C LYS A 932 -21.96 44.10 -93.50
N LEU A 933 -23.18 44.44 -93.06
CA LEU A 933 -24.27 44.85 -93.93
C LEU A 933 -24.18 46.35 -94.26
N ASP A 934 -24.64 46.75 -95.45
CA ASP A 934 -24.59 48.14 -95.92
C ASP A 934 -26.01 48.70 -96.11
N GLU A 935 -26.26 49.90 -95.56
CA GLU A 935 -27.55 50.59 -95.59
C GLU A 935 -28.13 50.72 -97.01
N LYS A 936 -27.26 50.95 -98.00
CA LYS A 936 -27.65 51.19 -99.39
C LYS A 936 -28.35 50.01 -100.07
N ASP A 937 -28.18 48.80 -99.54
CA ASP A 937 -28.71 47.56 -100.12
C ASP A 937 -30.14 47.25 -99.63
N TYR A 938 -30.65 48.04 -98.67
CA TYR A 938 -31.93 47.81 -97.99
C TYR A 938 -32.82 49.06 -97.95
N THR A 939 -34.13 48.88 -97.71
CA THR A 939 -35.05 50.02 -97.56
C THR A 939 -34.79 50.77 -96.26
N VAL A 940 -34.93 52.10 -96.29
CA VAL A 940 -34.68 53.01 -95.15
C VAL A 940 -35.43 52.57 -93.89
N ASP A 941 -36.69 52.13 -94.03
CA ASP A 941 -37.51 51.71 -92.89
C ASP A 941 -37.02 50.40 -92.27
N SER A 942 -36.67 49.39 -93.09
CA SER A 942 -36.14 48.11 -92.59
C SER A 942 -34.75 48.27 -91.96
N TRP A 943 -33.92 49.15 -92.51
CA TRP A 943 -32.58 49.43 -92.01
C TRP A 943 -32.59 50.17 -90.66
N LYS A 944 -33.52 51.12 -90.47
CA LYS A 944 -33.69 51.84 -89.20
C LYS A 944 -34.08 50.92 -88.03
N VAL A 945 -34.92 49.91 -88.28
CA VAL A 945 -35.30 48.92 -87.27
C VAL A 945 -34.11 48.03 -86.91
N PHE A 946 -33.36 47.56 -87.91
CA PHE A 946 -32.17 46.75 -87.71
C PHE A 946 -31.07 47.47 -86.93
N THR A 947 -30.74 48.71 -87.31
CA THR A 947 -29.70 49.52 -86.63
C THR A 947 -30.06 49.83 -85.17
N GLY A 948 -31.33 50.04 -84.85
CA GLY A 948 -31.80 50.19 -83.47
C GLY A 948 -31.58 48.94 -82.60
N GLN A 949 -31.76 47.74 -83.16
CA GLN A 949 -31.52 46.48 -82.45
C GLN A 949 -30.04 46.13 -82.38
N LEU A 950 -29.23 46.49 -83.38
CA LEU A 950 -27.77 46.37 -83.33
C LEU A 950 -27.15 47.23 -82.23
N GLU A 951 -27.62 48.46 -82.04
CA GLU A 951 -27.17 49.30 -80.92
C GLU A 951 -27.64 48.77 -79.55
N SER A 952 -28.85 48.19 -79.49
CA SER A 952 -29.35 47.56 -78.25
C SER A 952 -28.52 46.31 -77.89
N ALA A 953 -28.16 45.49 -78.88
CA ALA A 953 -27.29 44.33 -78.71
C ALA A 953 -25.87 44.71 -78.27
N LYS A 954 -25.29 45.79 -78.82
CA LYS A 954 -23.99 46.33 -78.37
C LYS A 954 -24.02 46.82 -76.92
N LYS A 955 -25.13 47.41 -76.46
CA LYS A 955 -25.30 47.83 -75.06
C LYS A 955 -25.29 46.64 -74.11
N VAL A 956 -25.97 45.54 -74.46
CA VAL A 956 -25.96 44.31 -73.66
C VAL A 956 -24.57 43.66 -73.64
N LEU A 957 -23.80 43.74 -74.74
CA LEU A 957 -22.39 43.31 -74.73
C LEU A 957 -21.52 44.14 -73.79
N ALA A 958 -21.72 45.47 -73.76
CA ALA A 958 -20.98 46.39 -72.92
C ALA A 958 -21.42 46.40 -71.45
N ASP A 959 -22.60 45.86 -71.11
CA ASP A 959 -23.11 45.83 -69.74
C ASP A 959 -22.49 44.69 -68.94
N GLU A 960 -21.54 45.00 -68.07
CA GLU A 960 -20.83 44.03 -67.20
C GLU A 960 -21.78 43.23 -66.28
N ASN A 961 -23.03 43.67 -66.09
CA ASN A 961 -24.03 43.01 -65.26
C ASN A 961 -25.13 42.30 -66.08
N ALA A 962 -25.02 42.23 -67.41
CA ALA A 962 -26.01 41.55 -68.25
C ALA A 962 -26.16 40.08 -67.84
N THR A 963 -27.40 39.66 -67.62
CA THR A 963 -27.72 38.24 -67.36
C THR A 963 -27.63 37.42 -68.64
N GLN A 964 -27.55 36.08 -68.52
CA GLN A 964 -27.58 35.24 -69.72
C GLN A 964 -28.88 35.42 -70.51
N ASP A 965 -30.00 35.69 -69.83
CA ASP A 965 -31.29 35.97 -70.47
C ASP A 965 -31.28 37.30 -71.24
N ASP A 966 -30.58 38.32 -70.74
CA ASP A 966 -30.40 39.59 -71.46
C ASP A 966 -29.56 39.39 -72.73
N VAL A 967 -28.48 38.61 -72.63
CA VAL A 967 -27.60 38.26 -73.75
C VAL A 967 -28.33 37.45 -74.81
N ASP A 968 -29.08 36.44 -74.40
CA ASP A 968 -29.85 35.57 -75.30
C ASP A 968 -31.01 36.32 -75.96
N SER A 969 -31.69 37.20 -75.21
CA SER A 969 -32.75 38.07 -75.73
C SER A 969 -32.22 39.08 -76.74
N ALA A 970 -31.07 39.71 -76.46
CA ALA A 970 -30.43 40.63 -77.39
C ALA A 970 -29.96 39.93 -78.67
N LEU A 971 -29.44 38.70 -78.56
CA LEU A 971 -29.01 37.89 -79.70
C LEU A 971 -30.20 37.54 -80.59
N LYS A 972 -31.30 37.10 -79.97
CA LYS A 972 -32.53 36.78 -80.69
C LYS A 972 -33.08 38.02 -81.40
N THR A 973 -33.20 39.14 -80.69
CA THR A 973 -33.79 40.37 -81.25
C THR A 973 -32.95 40.95 -82.38
N LEU A 974 -31.61 40.88 -82.27
CA LEU A 974 -30.70 41.28 -83.35
C LEU A 974 -30.85 40.39 -84.59
N LYS A 975 -30.89 39.06 -84.42
CA LYS A 975 -31.07 38.12 -85.52
C LYS A 975 -32.43 38.28 -86.20
N ASP A 976 -33.49 38.47 -85.40
CA ASP A 976 -34.83 38.71 -85.92
C ASP A 976 -34.87 40.01 -86.74
N ALA A 977 -34.26 41.09 -86.24
CA ALA A 977 -34.17 42.35 -86.96
C ALA A 977 -33.30 42.26 -88.22
N GLN A 978 -32.22 41.47 -88.19
CA GLN A 978 -31.37 41.18 -89.37
C GLN A 978 -32.15 40.41 -90.44
N SER A 979 -33.01 39.47 -90.04
CA SER A 979 -33.90 38.73 -90.95
C SER A 979 -35.02 39.58 -91.55
N GLY A 980 -35.36 40.70 -90.88
CA GLY A 980 -36.39 41.65 -91.31
C GLY A 980 -35.93 42.73 -92.30
N LEU A 981 -34.66 42.69 -92.73
CA LEU A 981 -34.11 43.61 -93.73
C LEU A 981 -34.71 43.34 -95.13
N VAL A 982 -35.23 44.39 -95.77
CA VAL A 982 -35.89 44.31 -97.09
C VAL A 982 -35.00 44.96 -98.14
N LYS A 983 -34.63 44.24 -99.20
CA LYS A 983 -33.77 44.75 -100.29
C LYS A 983 -34.47 45.85 -101.10
N ALA A 984 -33.72 46.86 -101.52
CA ALA A 984 -34.23 47.92 -102.41
C ALA A 984 -34.25 47.44 -103.88
N ASP A 985 -35.42 47.42 -104.53
CA ASP A 985 -35.57 46.94 -105.92
C ASP A 985 -36.09 48.01 -106.91
N SER A 986 -35.65 47.85 -108.16
CA SER A 986 -35.67 48.82 -109.26
C SER A 986 -37.00 48.87 -110.05
N GLY A 987 -37.59 50.07 -110.19
CA GLY A 987 -38.27 50.57 -111.40
C GLY A 987 -39.72 50.12 -111.77
N SER A 988 -40.71 51.00 -111.50
CA SER A 988 -41.84 51.50 -112.35
C SER A 988 -42.78 50.51 -113.10
N THR A 989 -44.13 50.52 -113.05
CA THR A 989 -45.11 51.62 -113.24
C THR A 989 -46.58 51.13 -113.04
N GLY A 990 -47.46 52.05 -112.63
CA GLY A 990 -48.89 52.18 -113.01
C GLY A 990 -49.95 51.20 -112.44
N GLY A 991 -51.15 51.60 -112.04
CA GLY A 991 -51.81 52.91 -112.01
C GLY A 991 -53.29 52.79 -111.55
N SER A 992 -53.77 53.89 -110.95
CA SER A 992 -55.14 54.43 -110.85
C SER A 992 -56.38 53.51 -110.82
N THR A 993 -57.26 53.71 -109.84
CA THR A 993 -58.50 54.52 -110.04
C THR A 993 -59.31 54.70 -108.75
N SER A 994 -59.94 55.87 -108.70
CA SER A 994 -60.68 56.51 -107.62
C SER A 994 -62.10 56.00 -107.42
N GLY A 995 -62.65 56.20 -106.21
CA GLY A 995 -64.05 56.65 -106.09
C GLY A 995 -64.80 56.21 -104.84
N GLY A 996 -65.16 57.18 -104.00
CA GLY A 996 -66.55 57.30 -103.54
C GLY A 996 -66.88 56.92 -102.09
N SER A 997 -67.18 57.98 -101.32
CA SER A 997 -68.38 58.12 -100.47
C SER A 997 -68.37 57.63 -99.01
N SER A 998 -68.45 58.62 -98.11
CA SER A 998 -69.46 58.79 -97.05
C SER A 998 -69.54 57.83 -95.84
N ALA A 999 -69.08 58.34 -94.69
CA ALA A 999 -69.69 58.37 -93.35
C ALA A 999 -70.27 57.10 -92.65
N GLY A 1000 -69.79 56.84 -91.42
CA GLY A 1000 -70.63 56.32 -90.31
C GLY A 1000 -70.07 55.19 -89.40
N ASN A 1001 -69.55 55.57 -88.21
CA ASN A 1001 -69.76 55.02 -86.84
C ASN A 1001 -69.40 53.57 -86.36
N THR A 1002 -68.54 53.49 -85.32
CA THR A 1002 -68.49 52.70 -84.03
C THR A 1002 -68.73 51.17 -83.88
N GLY A 1003 -67.87 50.48 -83.08
CA GLY A 1003 -68.28 49.54 -81.99
C GLY A 1003 -67.56 48.18 -81.72
N ASN A 1004 -66.76 48.08 -80.62
CA ASN A 1004 -66.66 47.06 -79.52
C ASN A 1004 -66.22 45.52 -79.60
N THR A 1005 -65.29 45.12 -78.68
CA THR A 1005 -65.04 43.88 -77.80
C THR A 1005 -64.87 42.39 -78.25
N GLY A 1006 -63.84 41.68 -77.69
CA GLY A 1006 -63.93 40.47 -76.79
C GLY A 1006 -63.43 39.01 -77.16
N ASN A 1007 -62.49 38.43 -76.33
CA ASN A 1007 -62.50 37.12 -75.56
C ASN A 1007 -62.05 35.65 -76.06
N ILE A 1008 -61.49 34.83 -75.10
CA ILE A 1008 -61.41 33.32 -74.79
C ILE A 1008 -60.49 32.23 -75.49
N GLY A 1009 -59.74 31.37 -74.72
CA GLY A 1009 -59.98 29.88 -74.55
C GLY A 1009 -58.95 28.69 -74.76
N ASN A 1010 -58.63 27.89 -73.68
CA ASN A 1010 -58.60 26.37 -73.44
C ASN A 1010 -57.59 25.34 -74.14
N THR A 1011 -57.37 24.02 -73.81
CA THR A 1011 -56.83 23.11 -72.68
C THR A 1011 -56.60 21.63 -73.20
N GLY A 1012 -55.84 20.71 -72.51
CA GLY A 1012 -55.92 19.19 -72.61
C GLY A 1012 -54.73 18.31 -72.06
N ASN A 1013 -54.94 17.05 -71.56
CA ASN A 1013 -54.15 16.22 -70.58
C ASN A 1013 -53.80 14.72 -71.00
N THR A 1014 -52.79 14.02 -70.37
CA THR A 1014 -52.74 12.62 -69.73
C THR A 1014 -51.37 11.82 -69.76
N GLY A 1015 -50.94 11.15 -68.64
CA GLY A 1015 -50.37 9.74 -68.58
C GLY A 1015 -48.91 9.34 -68.11
N SER A 1016 -48.76 8.74 -66.89
CA SER A 1016 -47.89 7.60 -66.35
C SER A 1016 -46.32 7.45 -66.41
N GLY A 1017 -45.65 7.24 -65.25
CA GLY A 1017 -44.63 6.18 -64.97
C GLY A 1017 -43.16 6.49 -64.51
N GLY A 1018 -42.77 6.16 -63.26
CA GLY A 1018 -41.45 5.60 -62.82
C GLY A 1018 -40.19 6.47 -62.56
N SER A 1019 -39.43 6.09 -61.50
CA SER A 1019 -37.98 6.30 -61.20
C SER A 1019 -37.44 7.56 -60.49
N HIS A 1020 -36.41 7.30 -59.67
CA HIS A 1020 -35.22 8.08 -59.24
C HIS A 1020 -35.25 9.60 -58.98
N ASP A 1021 -34.69 9.92 -57.80
CA ASP A 1021 -33.72 10.99 -57.53
C ASP A 1021 -34.14 12.47 -57.60
N ALA A 1022 -33.37 13.26 -56.85
CA ALA A 1022 -33.28 14.71 -56.81
C ALA A 1022 -34.26 15.52 -55.93
N SER A 1023 -33.58 16.27 -55.07
CA SER A 1023 -33.94 17.33 -54.14
C SER A 1023 -34.61 18.57 -54.74
N ALA A 1024 -35.14 19.38 -53.80
CA ALA A 1024 -35.49 20.81 -53.89
C ALA A 1024 -36.84 21.10 -54.55
N ALA A 1025 -37.63 22.09 -54.15
CA ALA A 1025 -37.73 22.99 -53.00
C ALA A 1025 -39.02 23.82 -53.25
N SER A 1026 -39.50 24.50 -52.20
CA SER A 1026 -40.39 25.68 -52.25
C SER A 1026 -41.90 25.41 -52.45
N THR A 1027 -42.73 25.67 -51.43
CA THR A 1027 -43.63 26.85 -51.24
C THR A 1027 -44.71 26.98 -52.33
N GLY A 1028 -46.02 27.10 -52.07
CA GLY A 1028 -46.80 27.24 -50.85
C GLY A 1028 -48.30 27.42 -51.20
N ALA A 1029 -49.14 27.30 -50.17
CA ALA A 1029 -50.49 27.87 -49.99
C ALA A 1029 -51.60 27.61 -51.03
N ALA A 1030 -52.69 26.92 -50.63
CA ALA A 1030 -53.95 27.52 -50.14
C ALA A 1030 -55.21 26.65 -50.40
N ASN A 1031 -56.01 26.49 -49.33
CA ASN A 1031 -57.48 26.23 -49.23
C ASN A 1031 -58.09 24.99 -49.93
N GLY A 1032 -58.97 24.21 -49.31
CA GLY A 1032 -59.63 24.32 -48.01
C GLY A 1032 -60.70 23.22 -47.83
N ASN A 1033 -61.26 23.18 -46.61
CA ASN A 1033 -62.43 22.43 -46.10
C ASN A 1033 -62.32 20.90 -46.01
N ASP A 1034 -62.71 20.23 -44.92
CA ASP A 1034 -63.62 20.63 -43.84
C ASP A 1034 -63.36 19.83 -42.55
N SER A 1035 -63.66 20.51 -41.44
CA SER A 1035 -64.06 19.96 -40.12
C SER A 1035 -63.00 19.21 -39.28
N ALA A 1036 -62.78 19.52 -38.00
CA ALA A 1036 -63.39 20.51 -37.12
C ALA A 1036 -62.48 20.78 -35.91
N ASN A 1037 -62.40 22.07 -35.55
CA ASN A 1037 -62.22 22.73 -34.23
C ASN A 1037 -61.96 21.85 -32.99
N GLY A 1038 -61.09 22.21 -32.06
CA GLY A 1038 -60.50 23.50 -31.67
C GLY A 1038 -60.27 23.45 -30.14
N GLY A 1039 -59.43 24.21 -29.46
CA GLY A 1039 -58.42 25.24 -29.76
C GLY A 1039 -57.47 25.28 -28.54
N GLN A 1040 -56.21 25.71 -28.73
CA GLN A 1040 -55.68 27.04 -28.35
C GLN A 1040 -55.43 27.19 -26.83
N LEU A 1041 -54.37 27.81 -26.28
CA LEU A 1041 -53.27 28.75 -26.63
C LEU A 1041 -52.33 28.69 -25.38
N GLY A 1042 -51.09 29.16 -25.28
CA GLY A 1042 -50.22 30.10 -26.00
C GLY A 1042 -49.09 30.47 -25.00
N LEU A 1043 -47.83 30.37 -25.42
CA LEU A 1043 -46.86 31.48 -25.61
C LEU A 1043 -46.46 32.35 -24.39
N VAL A 1044 -45.19 32.17 -24.01
CA VAL A 1044 -44.07 33.15 -23.83
C VAL A 1044 -44.39 34.63 -23.53
N SER A 1045 -43.77 35.20 -22.47
CA SER A 1045 -42.75 36.27 -22.57
C SER A 1045 -42.30 36.86 -21.22
N THR A 1046 -40.97 36.97 -21.06
CA THR A 1046 -40.16 38.09 -20.51
C THR A 1046 -40.55 38.74 -19.16
N GLY A 1047 -39.65 39.14 -18.26
CA GLY A 1047 -38.19 39.21 -18.23
C GLY A 1047 -37.71 39.92 -16.95
N ALA A 1048 -36.52 39.51 -16.49
CA ALA A 1048 -35.48 40.20 -15.71
C ALA A 1048 -35.82 41.08 -14.47
N GLY A 1049 -35.10 40.81 -13.36
CA GLY A 1049 -34.78 41.85 -12.36
C GLY A 1049 -34.27 41.39 -10.97
N ILE A 1050 -32.95 41.24 -10.83
CA ILE A 1050 -32.09 41.81 -9.75
C ILE A 1050 -32.22 41.35 -8.26
N ALA A 1051 -31.05 40.96 -7.69
CA ALA A 1051 -30.50 41.19 -6.33
C ALA A 1051 -30.82 40.30 -5.09
N LEU A 1052 -29.69 39.77 -4.56
CA LEU A 1052 -29.18 39.80 -3.17
C LEU A 1052 -29.96 39.17 -1.97
N VAL A 1053 -29.33 38.12 -1.44
CA VAL A 1053 -28.78 37.95 -0.06
C VAL A 1053 -29.72 37.85 1.16
N ALA A 1054 -29.48 36.74 1.88
CA ALA A 1054 -29.59 36.48 3.31
C ALA A 1054 -30.97 36.32 3.98
N GLY A 1055 -31.21 35.10 4.49
CA GLY A 1055 -30.91 34.87 5.90
C GLY A 1055 -32.03 34.25 6.76
N VAL A 1056 -31.57 33.30 7.60
CA VAL A 1056 -32.12 32.90 8.92
C VAL A 1056 -33.31 31.91 8.86
N ALA A 1057 -33.42 30.79 9.59
CA ALA A 1057 -32.67 30.03 10.62
C ALA A 1057 -33.28 28.61 10.62
N ALA A 1058 -32.52 27.50 10.71
CA ALA A 1058 -31.90 26.88 11.88
C ALA A 1058 -32.86 26.41 13.00
N LEU A 1059 -32.91 25.09 13.20
CA LEU A 1059 -33.01 24.31 14.47
C LEU A 1059 -33.14 22.81 14.10
N LEU A 1060 -32.08 21.99 14.04
CA LEU A 1060 -31.28 21.34 15.09
C LEU A 1060 -32.02 20.43 16.10
N ALA A 1061 -31.71 19.13 15.95
CA ALA A 1061 -31.39 18.11 16.96
C ALA A 1061 -32.52 17.43 17.78
N VAL A 1062 -32.58 16.08 17.80
CA VAL A 1062 -31.79 15.16 18.66
C VAL A 1062 -32.20 13.69 18.43
N ALA A 1063 -31.17 12.85 18.26
CA ALA A 1063 -30.89 11.45 18.65
C ALA A 1063 -32.00 10.44 19.06
N GLY A 1064 -31.71 9.16 18.76
CA GLY A 1064 -31.78 8.09 19.77
C GLY A 1064 -32.30 6.71 19.34
N ALA A 1065 -31.38 5.73 19.31
CA ALA A 1065 -31.57 4.29 19.50
C ALA A 1065 -32.24 3.45 18.38
N VAL A 1066 -31.52 2.45 17.85
CA VAL A 1066 -31.92 1.02 17.90
C VAL A 1066 -30.66 0.14 17.78
N ILE A 1067 -30.19 -0.39 18.92
CA ILE A 1067 -29.50 -1.67 19.02
C ILE A 1067 -30.41 -2.58 19.87
N ALA A 1068 -30.45 -3.85 19.49
CA ALA A 1068 -31.05 -4.99 20.19
C ALA A 1068 -32.57 -5.20 20.01
N VAL A 1069 -32.84 -6.33 19.35
CA VAL A 1069 -33.93 -7.31 19.53
C VAL A 1069 -34.57 -7.59 18.18
N LEU A 1070 -34.06 -8.61 17.49
CA LEU A 1070 -34.87 -9.73 16.99
C LEU A 1070 -33.93 -10.90 16.69
N ARG A 1071 -33.77 -11.73 17.73
CA ARG A 1071 -33.18 -13.06 17.70
C ARG A 1071 -34.05 -14.03 16.89
N ARG A 1072 -33.36 -14.86 16.11
CA ARG A 1072 -33.54 -16.33 15.93
C ARG A 1072 -34.76 -16.87 15.17
N ARG A 1073 -34.42 -17.68 14.15
CA ARG A 1073 -34.73 -19.12 13.89
C ARG A 1073 -34.89 -19.31 12.37
N ASN A 1074 -34.42 -20.35 11.68
CA ASN A 1074 -33.82 -21.65 11.98
C ASN A 1074 -33.23 -22.21 10.65
N ALA A 1075 -32.21 -23.08 10.77
CA ALA A 1075 -31.86 -24.26 9.97
C ALA A 1075 -32.33 -24.41 8.51
N ILE A 1076 -31.37 -24.62 7.58
CA ILE A 1076 -30.93 -25.92 7.03
C ILE A 1076 -29.43 -25.82 6.76
#